data_AF-A0A5J4WA89-F1
#
_entry.id   AF-A0A5J4WA89-F1
#
_cell.length_a   1.000
_cell.length_b   1.000
_cell.length_c   1.000
_cell.angle_alpha   90.00
_cell.angle_beta   90.00
_cell.angle_gamma   90.00
#
_symmetry.space_group_name_H-M   'P 1'
#
loop_
_entity.id
_entity.type
_entity.pdbx_description
1 polymer ?
#
loop_
_entity_poly.entity_id
_entity_poly.type
_entity_poly.pdbx_seq_one_letter_code
_entity_poly.pdbx_strand_id
1 'polypeptide(L)'
;MTSSSAFLLDCDSDSNIIVKRCVLCNDQTAQKEDQFSAGIIWGVLTSGGFYDCIICNTQTTIQPSILFDGSVDDFDFDLIEENEDPGYNIQFKLGITVEETTLNVKYNKLSIFKDDDVQEEVIFITQQTPTSPNFLPFIENGAFIDSYSSSLIAVEQSGEISMKSIVILHFYDKTLNSVIQVKDEAKFNGIYLIFRPIKEQFYGITTLPTTEQISPYLLCIGGFTILESCQFLPTDFINSAAIRTKYEIGINSKEGAQSDDYTLTLKGCQMIGMNRIDEAENSGSAIDAIGMKITLESCLFDMNTQQSNIMKNKINKTIKSNEDEQTQSEHLIPTCGWNAAYIRQNTGSLILSKGTQLTNLNIGAISLLGANLTISDADVQFLNNIDTDLLQGIQINEDQVEPIIINPTLLRRNIACGYGSRITSPIESFSENGLQEDSLWILKTDEGKKIENGQQDNVYENECQLDGGLQNVKSPLFIPHIDEASGIMSQDKLGLDITLIGRHLVRCGVVKYKVCEKMKVTNDDGQEIQEKVKERELHCQTDLMENSIQWENETQFTIQTRYLIVRKWKSMEVWLIFSDGSQISEVLSISVGKLSTGAIVAIVVTCIILASIALIALIVVLCYEYKQKQKIESLRLVEEGSEVLSDNTQE
;
A
#
# COMPACT_ATOMS: atom_id res chain seq x y z
N MET A 1 -17.19 20.85 -49.57
CA MET A 1 -18.02 20.76 -48.36
C MET A 1 -18.51 19.33 -48.27
N THR A 2 -17.74 18.47 -47.61
CA THR A 2 -18.16 17.12 -47.22
C THR A 2 -18.97 17.27 -45.94
N SER A 3 -20.21 16.77 -45.93
CA SER A 3 -21.04 16.75 -44.73
C SER A 3 -20.34 15.90 -43.66
N SER A 4 -19.99 16.50 -42.53
CA SER A 4 -19.29 15.86 -41.42
C SER A 4 -20.24 15.16 -40.43
N SER A 5 -21.49 14.91 -40.82
CA SER A 5 -22.56 14.43 -39.94
C SER A 5 -23.46 13.39 -40.62
N ALA A 6 -22.88 12.47 -41.39
CA ALA A 6 -23.66 11.43 -42.06
C ALA A 6 -23.61 10.13 -41.25
N PHE A 7 -24.77 9.58 -40.93
CA PHE A 7 -24.90 8.23 -40.38
C PHE A 7 -25.59 7.31 -41.39
N LEU A 8 -25.22 6.03 -41.40
CA LEU A 8 -25.84 5.03 -42.29
C LEU A 8 -27.32 4.79 -41.91
N LEU A 9 -27.61 4.89 -40.61
CA LEU A 9 -28.94 5.04 -40.04
C LEU A 9 -28.95 6.33 -39.21
N ASP A 10 -29.75 7.31 -39.62
CA ASP A 10 -29.99 8.57 -38.92
C ASP A 10 -31.48 8.64 -38.56
N CYS A 11 -31.78 8.79 -37.28
CA CYS A 11 -33.07 8.46 -36.70
C CYS A 11 -33.51 9.49 -35.66
N ASP A 12 -34.57 10.23 -36.00
CA ASP A 12 -35.17 11.23 -35.12
C ASP A 12 -35.81 10.60 -33.86
N SER A 13 -36.03 11.41 -32.83
CA SER A 13 -36.59 11.01 -31.52
C SER A 13 -37.91 10.24 -31.57
N ASP A 14 -38.73 10.47 -32.58
CA ASP A 14 -40.03 9.81 -32.72
C ASP A 14 -39.94 8.43 -33.41
N SER A 15 -38.74 7.96 -33.72
CA SER A 15 -38.53 6.75 -34.50
C SER A 15 -38.55 5.50 -33.62
N ASN A 16 -39.45 4.55 -33.89
CA ASN A 16 -39.37 3.18 -33.37
C ASN A 16 -38.55 2.31 -34.32
N ILE A 17 -37.35 1.91 -33.92
CA ILE A 17 -36.39 1.24 -34.80
C ILE A 17 -36.11 -0.16 -34.29
N ILE A 18 -36.52 -1.15 -35.08
CA ILE A 18 -36.21 -2.55 -34.85
C ILE A 18 -35.37 -3.05 -36.01
N VAL A 19 -34.07 -3.26 -35.77
CA VAL A 19 -33.15 -3.84 -36.75
C VAL A 19 -32.83 -5.26 -36.31
N LYS A 20 -33.18 -6.26 -37.12
CA LYS A 20 -32.98 -7.67 -36.79
C LYS A 20 -32.17 -8.40 -37.85
N ARG A 21 -31.19 -9.21 -37.43
CA ARG A 21 -30.43 -10.13 -38.29
C ARG A 21 -29.71 -9.42 -39.45
N CYS A 22 -29.16 -8.24 -39.19
CA CYS A 22 -28.45 -7.44 -40.18
C CYS A 22 -26.93 -7.48 -39.95
N VAL A 23 -26.16 -7.38 -41.02
CA VAL A 23 -24.73 -7.04 -40.94
C VAL A 23 -24.60 -5.56 -41.29
N LEU A 24 -24.16 -4.75 -40.34
CA LEU A 24 -23.97 -3.31 -40.51
C LEU A 24 -22.47 -3.01 -40.58
N CYS A 25 -22.05 -2.45 -41.71
CA CYS A 25 -20.66 -2.12 -41.97
C CYS A 25 -20.58 -0.95 -42.93
N ASN A 26 -19.55 -0.09 -42.77
CA ASN A 26 -19.32 1.00 -43.71
C ASN A 26 -18.93 0.46 -45.10
N ASP A 27 -18.09 -0.56 -45.15
CA ASP A 27 -17.78 -1.34 -46.36
C ASP A 27 -17.35 -2.76 -45.97
N GLN A 28 -17.96 -3.79 -46.57
CA GLN A 28 -17.61 -5.20 -46.32
C GLN A 28 -16.22 -5.59 -46.81
N THR A 29 -15.69 -4.83 -47.77
CA THR A 29 -14.39 -5.05 -48.40
C THR A 29 -13.30 -4.15 -47.83
N ALA A 30 -13.65 -3.31 -46.83
CA ALA A 30 -12.72 -2.42 -46.15
C ALA A 30 -11.49 -3.17 -45.65
N GLN A 31 -10.31 -2.67 -46.00
CA GLN A 31 -9.06 -3.09 -45.39
C GLN A 31 -8.77 -2.24 -44.14
N LYS A 32 -7.82 -2.71 -43.33
CA LYS A 32 -7.47 -2.12 -42.03
C LYS A 32 -7.07 -0.63 -42.07
N GLU A 33 -6.82 -0.06 -43.25
CA GLU A 33 -6.41 1.34 -43.45
C GLU A 33 -7.51 2.23 -44.06
N ASP A 34 -8.70 1.67 -44.33
CA ASP A 34 -9.80 2.42 -44.95
C ASP A 34 -10.51 3.28 -43.90
N GLN A 35 -10.47 4.60 -44.11
CA GLN A 35 -11.06 5.59 -43.20
C GLN A 35 -12.47 6.00 -43.64
N PHE A 36 -13.42 5.98 -42.70
CA PHE A 36 -14.78 6.42 -42.96
C PHE A 36 -15.11 7.66 -42.14
N SER A 37 -15.73 8.65 -42.78
CA SER A 37 -16.19 9.87 -42.09
C SER A 37 -17.61 9.75 -41.53
N ALA A 38 -18.35 8.72 -41.94
CA ALA A 38 -19.74 8.50 -41.56
C ALA A 38 -19.84 7.46 -40.41
N GLY A 39 -20.63 7.77 -39.39
CA GLY A 39 -21.02 6.80 -38.37
C GLY A 39 -21.98 5.75 -38.95
N ILE A 40 -22.12 4.61 -38.28
CA ILE A 40 -23.03 3.55 -38.73
C ILE A 40 -24.45 3.88 -38.26
N ILE A 41 -24.62 4.28 -37.01
CA ILE A 41 -25.93 4.57 -36.43
C ILE A 41 -25.86 5.84 -35.58
N TRP A 42 -26.79 6.76 -35.81
CA TRP A 42 -27.19 7.78 -34.85
C TRP A 42 -28.69 7.72 -34.70
N GLY A 43 -29.17 7.62 -33.46
CA GLY A 43 -30.59 7.67 -33.20
C GLY A 43 -30.92 8.10 -31.80
N VAL A 44 -31.98 8.90 -31.67
CA VAL A 44 -32.67 9.08 -30.38
C VAL A 44 -33.74 7.99 -30.30
N LEU A 45 -33.45 6.91 -29.57
CA LEU A 45 -34.32 5.74 -29.55
C LEU A 45 -35.32 5.83 -28.39
N THR A 46 -36.59 6.11 -28.73
CA THR A 46 -37.72 6.08 -27.81
C THR A 46 -38.29 4.68 -27.60
N SER A 47 -38.17 3.79 -28.59
CA SER A 47 -38.49 2.36 -28.48
C SER A 47 -37.85 1.54 -29.62
N GLY A 48 -37.57 0.25 -29.39
CA GLY A 48 -36.97 -0.64 -30.40
C GLY A 48 -35.62 -1.25 -29.98
N GLY A 49 -34.80 -1.66 -30.95
CA GLY A 49 -33.46 -2.21 -30.70
C GLY A 49 -32.81 -2.90 -31.91
N PHE A 50 -31.53 -3.21 -31.77
CA PHE A 50 -30.77 -4.06 -32.71
C PHE A 50 -30.71 -5.47 -32.12
N TYR A 51 -31.18 -6.47 -32.88
CA TYR A 51 -31.26 -7.86 -32.43
C TYR A 51 -30.57 -8.79 -33.43
N ASP A 52 -29.70 -9.68 -32.98
CA ASP A 52 -28.94 -10.61 -33.84
C ASP A 52 -28.14 -9.90 -34.96
N CYS A 53 -27.73 -8.64 -34.75
CA CYS A 53 -26.98 -7.89 -35.73
C CYS A 53 -25.47 -8.07 -35.55
N ILE A 54 -24.72 -8.08 -36.66
CA ILE A 54 -23.26 -8.06 -36.67
C ILE A 54 -22.85 -6.65 -37.10
N ILE A 55 -22.05 -5.96 -36.29
CA ILE A 55 -21.48 -4.68 -36.67
C ILE A 55 -19.99 -4.90 -36.93
N CYS A 56 -19.52 -4.56 -38.13
CA CYS A 56 -18.12 -4.76 -38.52
C CYS A 56 -17.58 -3.60 -39.36
N ASN A 57 -16.25 -3.47 -39.42
CA ASN A 57 -15.55 -2.44 -40.21
C ASN A 57 -16.00 -1.00 -39.87
N THR A 58 -15.98 -0.67 -38.58
CA THR A 58 -16.53 0.59 -38.02
C THR A 58 -15.47 1.68 -37.86
N GLN A 59 -14.38 1.67 -38.62
CA GLN A 59 -13.29 2.65 -38.43
C GLN A 59 -13.74 4.05 -38.84
N THR A 60 -14.15 4.86 -37.87
CA THR A 60 -14.59 6.24 -38.09
C THR A 60 -13.53 7.25 -37.62
N THR A 61 -13.35 8.31 -38.40
CA THR A 61 -12.31 9.32 -38.13
C THR A 61 -12.82 10.57 -37.39
N ILE A 62 -14.13 10.80 -37.36
CA ILE A 62 -14.72 12.09 -36.93
C ILE A 62 -15.91 11.91 -35.98
N GLN A 63 -16.71 10.86 -36.15
CA GLN A 63 -17.92 10.60 -35.36
C GLN A 63 -17.87 9.22 -34.70
N PRO A 64 -18.54 9.00 -33.55
CA PRO A 64 -18.70 7.66 -33.00
C PRO A 64 -19.37 6.73 -34.02
N SER A 65 -18.97 5.45 -34.00
CA SER A 65 -19.55 4.42 -34.88
C SER A 65 -21.03 4.23 -34.62
N ILE A 66 -21.43 4.36 -33.35
CA ILE A 66 -22.80 4.21 -32.86
C ILE A 66 -23.04 5.30 -31.82
N LEU A 67 -24.09 6.10 -32.00
CA LEU A 67 -24.52 7.11 -31.04
C LEU A 67 -26.02 6.91 -30.73
N PHE A 68 -26.32 6.59 -29.47
CA PHE A 68 -27.69 6.62 -28.96
C PHE A 68 -27.85 7.82 -28.03
N ASP A 69 -28.75 8.73 -28.38
CA ASP A 69 -29.05 9.91 -27.58
C ASP A 69 -30.46 9.80 -26.96
N GLY A 70 -30.73 10.50 -25.86
CA GLY A 70 -32.00 10.47 -25.16
C GLY A 70 -32.58 11.87 -25.03
N SER A 71 -33.69 12.16 -25.72
CA SER A 71 -34.42 13.42 -25.57
C SER A 71 -35.23 13.40 -24.27
N VAL A 72 -35.12 14.47 -23.47
CA VAL A 72 -35.82 14.65 -22.18
C VAL A 72 -37.24 15.24 -22.37
N ASP A 73 -37.54 15.83 -23.53
CA ASP A 73 -38.69 16.73 -23.68
C ASP A 73 -39.92 16.10 -24.37
N ASP A 74 -39.79 14.94 -25.04
CA ASP A 74 -40.89 14.29 -25.78
C ASP A 74 -41.34 12.94 -25.15
N PHE A 75 -40.91 12.64 -23.92
CA PHE A 75 -41.13 11.34 -23.29
C PHE A 75 -42.45 11.29 -22.51
N ASP A 76 -43.47 10.65 -23.10
CA ASP A 76 -44.69 10.27 -22.39
C ASP A 76 -44.45 8.96 -21.61
N PHE A 77 -44.19 9.10 -20.31
CA PHE A 77 -43.94 7.98 -19.39
C PHE A 77 -45.14 7.03 -19.28
N ASP A 78 -46.34 7.44 -19.69
CA ASP A 78 -47.56 6.61 -19.62
C ASP A 78 -47.64 5.57 -20.76
N LEU A 79 -46.76 5.65 -21.77
CA LEU A 79 -46.74 4.72 -22.93
C LEU A 79 -45.82 3.49 -22.74
N ILE A 80 -45.11 3.38 -21.60
CA ILE A 80 -44.31 2.21 -21.22
C ILE A 80 -45.07 1.34 -20.23
N GLU A 81 -46.34 1.09 -20.51
CA GLU A 81 -47.02 -0.10 -20.00
C GLU A 81 -47.15 -1.11 -21.16
N GLU A 82 -46.61 -2.32 -20.94
CA GLU A 82 -46.93 -3.58 -21.66
C GLU A 82 -46.17 -4.00 -22.93
N ASN A 83 -44.90 -3.63 -23.14
CA ASN A 83 -44.04 -4.40 -24.07
C ASN A 83 -42.71 -4.80 -23.42
N GLU A 84 -42.36 -6.08 -23.54
CA GLU A 84 -41.22 -6.77 -22.91
C GLU A 84 -39.90 -5.97 -22.96
N ASP A 85 -39.29 -5.78 -21.79
CA ASP A 85 -37.94 -5.27 -21.44
C ASP A 85 -36.99 -5.00 -22.64
N PRO A 86 -36.97 -3.78 -23.23
CA PRO A 86 -36.19 -3.45 -24.43
C PRO A 86 -34.71 -3.19 -24.11
N GLY A 87 -33.99 -4.23 -23.71
CA GLY A 87 -32.53 -4.18 -23.55
C GLY A 87 -31.78 -4.35 -24.88
N TYR A 88 -30.84 -3.45 -25.16
CA TYR A 88 -29.91 -3.59 -26.29
C TYR A 88 -28.90 -4.70 -26.01
N ASN A 89 -28.59 -5.54 -26.99
CA ASN A 89 -27.62 -6.63 -26.83
C ASN A 89 -26.61 -6.63 -27.97
N ILE A 90 -25.33 -6.56 -27.62
CA ILE A 90 -24.18 -6.67 -28.52
C ILE A 90 -23.45 -7.97 -28.21
N GLN A 91 -23.35 -8.85 -29.21
CA GLN A 91 -22.64 -10.12 -29.10
C GLN A 91 -21.48 -10.16 -30.11
N PHE A 92 -20.25 -10.34 -29.61
CA PHE A 92 -19.07 -10.52 -30.45
C PHE A 92 -18.86 -12.01 -30.75
N LYS A 93 -18.82 -12.35 -32.06
CA LYS A 93 -18.61 -13.71 -32.57
C LYS A 93 -17.18 -13.98 -33.06
N LEU A 94 -16.31 -12.99 -32.95
CA LEU A 94 -14.90 -13.02 -33.32
C LEU A 94 -14.14 -12.07 -32.39
N GLY A 95 -12.85 -12.30 -32.16
CA GLY A 95 -12.00 -11.32 -31.46
C GLY A 95 -11.83 -10.05 -32.28
N ILE A 96 -11.90 -8.91 -31.61
CA ILE A 96 -11.82 -7.60 -32.24
C ILE A 96 -11.31 -6.56 -31.23
N THR A 97 -10.55 -5.58 -31.72
CA THR A 97 -10.28 -4.35 -30.99
C THR A 97 -11.31 -3.31 -31.39
N VAL A 98 -12.05 -2.82 -30.40
CA VAL A 98 -13.10 -1.82 -30.52
C VAL A 98 -12.52 -0.50 -30.00
N GLU A 99 -12.27 0.43 -30.93
CA GLU A 99 -11.81 1.78 -30.63
C GLU A 99 -13.03 2.71 -30.55
N GLU A 100 -13.29 3.28 -29.39
CA GLU A 100 -14.47 4.14 -29.16
C GLU A 100 -14.06 5.45 -28.49
N THR A 101 -14.79 6.52 -28.77
CA THR A 101 -14.61 7.80 -28.06
C THR A 101 -15.30 7.77 -26.70
N THR A 102 -16.53 7.25 -26.64
CA THR A 102 -17.28 7.02 -25.41
C THR A 102 -18.48 6.11 -25.67
N LEU A 103 -18.80 5.27 -24.70
CA LEU A 103 -20.04 4.50 -24.62
C LEU A 103 -20.87 5.04 -23.46
N ASN A 104 -21.88 5.84 -23.78
CA ASN A 104 -22.71 6.53 -22.79
C ASN A 104 -24.10 5.90 -22.66
N VAL A 105 -24.49 5.51 -21.44
CA VAL A 105 -25.74 4.83 -21.12
C VAL A 105 -26.46 5.57 -19.98
N LYS A 106 -27.58 6.24 -20.29
CA LYS A 106 -28.28 7.15 -19.36
C LYS A 106 -29.64 6.66 -18.87
N TYR A 107 -30.42 6.02 -19.72
CA TYR A 107 -31.78 5.54 -19.38
C TYR A 107 -32.07 4.13 -19.90
N ASN A 108 -31.13 3.57 -20.65
CA ASN A 108 -31.31 2.32 -21.38
C ASN A 108 -30.56 1.18 -20.71
N LYS A 109 -30.96 -0.04 -21.06
CA LYS A 109 -30.24 -1.25 -20.70
C LYS A 109 -29.41 -1.73 -21.89
N LEU A 110 -28.12 -1.95 -21.69
CA LEU A 110 -27.19 -2.43 -22.71
C LEU A 110 -26.41 -3.64 -22.20
N SER A 111 -26.44 -4.75 -22.94
CA SER A 111 -25.60 -5.90 -22.68
C SER A 111 -24.54 -6.03 -23.77
N ILE A 112 -23.29 -6.22 -23.38
CA ILE A 112 -22.15 -6.42 -24.29
C ILE A 112 -21.44 -7.70 -23.86
N PHE A 113 -21.34 -8.68 -24.74
CA PHE A 113 -20.67 -9.93 -24.39
C PHE A 113 -19.95 -10.58 -25.55
N LYS A 114 -18.87 -11.29 -25.21
CA LYS A 114 -18.18 -12.19 -26.14
C LYS A 114 -18.84 -13.57 -26.10
N ASP A 115 -19.07 -14.16 -27.27
CA ASP A 115 -19.56 -15.53 -27.39
C ASP A 115 -18.54 -16.52 -26.77
N ASP A 116 -19.04 -17.54 -26.08
CA ASP A 116 -18.22 -18.50 -25.34
C ASP A 116 -17.36 -19.36 -26.30
N ASP A 117 -17.77 -19.49 -27.57
CA ASP A 117 -17.02 -20.21 -28.62
C ASP A 117 -15.81 -19.41 -29.16
N VAL A 118 -15.72 -18.11 -28.88
CA VAL A 118 -14.64 -17.23 -29.38
C VAL A 118 -13.41 -17.37 -28.50
N GLN A 119 -12.30 -17.81 -29.08
CA GLN A 119 -11.03 -17.97 -28.35
C GLN A 119 -10.26 -16.66 -28.22
N GLU A 120 -10.36 -15.78 -29.22
CA GLU A 120 -9.67 -14.50 -29.24
C GLU A 120 -10.24 -13.51 -28.22
N GLU A 121 -9.47 -12.47 -27.90
CA GLU A 121 -9.89 -11.39 -27.01
C GLU A 121 -10.79 -10.39 -27.76
N VAL A 122 -11.78 -9.84 -27.04
CA VAL A 122 -12.48 -8.62 -27.45
C VAL A 122 -11.95 -7.50 -26.56
N ILE A 123 -11.35 -6.49 -27.17
CA ILE A 123 -10.57 -5.46 -26.49
C ILE A 123 -11.24 -4.12 -26.72
N PHE A 124 -11.58 -3.41 -25.64
CA PHE A 124 -12.09 -2.04 -25.68
C PHE A 124 -10.95 -1.07 -25.35
N ILE A 125 -10.81 -0.03 -26.18
CA ILE A 125 -9.81 1.04 -26.01
C ILE A 125 -10.42 2.39 -26.39
N THR A 126 -10.00 3.44 -25.70
CA THR A 126 -10.44 4.80 -26.01
C THR A 126 -9.67 5.41 -27.17
N GLN A 127 -10.39 5.97 -28.14
CA GLN A 127 -9.83 6.80 -29.19
C GLN A 127 -9.46 8.19 -28.63
N GLN A 128 -8.26 8.67 -28.95
CA GLN A 128 -7.83 10.02 -28.55
C GLN A 128 -8.60 11.09 -29.30
N THR A 129 -8.96 12.16 -28.61
CA THR A 129 -9.60 13.31 -29.22
C THR A 129 -8.52 14.16 -29.92
N PRO A 130 -8.66 14.44 -31.23
CA PRO A 130 -7.68 15.26 -31.93
C PRO A 130 -7.54 16.64 -31.27
N THR A 131 -6.31 17.01 -30.89
CA THR A 131 -6.05 18.33 -30.31
C THR A 131 -6.33 19.41 -31.35
N SER A 132 -7.28 20.31 -31.04
CA SER A 132 -7.57 21.44 -31.92
C SER A 132 -6.33 22.34 -32.06
N PRO A 133 -6.00 22.83 -33.27
CA PRO A 133 -4.90 23.76 -33.49
C PRO A 133 -4.98 25.03 -32.62
N ASN A 134 -6.19 25.39 -32.18
CA ASN A 134 -6.43 26.52 -31.28
C ASN A 134 -5.82 26.31 -29.89
N PHE A 135 -5.55 25.07 -29.48
CA PHE A 135 -4.92 24.77 -28.19
C PHE A 135 -3.38 24.79 -28.24
N LEU A 136 -2.77 24.81 -29.44
CA LEU A 136 -1.30 24.82 -29.60
C LEU A 136 -0.62 25.96 -28.83
N PRO A 137 -1.10 27.22 -28.87
CA PRO A 137 -0.48 28.30 -28.11
C PRO A 137 -0.55 28.10 -26.59
N PHE A 138 -1.54 27.35 -26.09
CA PHE A 138 -1.68 27.06 -24.65
C PHE A 138 -0.71 25.96 -24.23
N ILE A 139 -0.56 24.92 -25.07
CA ILE A 139 0.42 23.85 -24.87
C ILE A 139 1.84 24.42 -24.88
N GLU A 140 2.15 25.33 -25.82
CA GLU A 140 3.44 26.03 -25.87
C GLU A 140 3.73 26.87 -24.61
N ASN A 141 2.69 27.29 -23.89
CA ASN A 141 2.79 28.01 -22.62
C ASN A 141 2.65 27.09 -21.39
N GLY A 142 2.70 25.77 -21.56
CA GLY A 142 2.70 24.79 -20.47
C GLY A 142 1.32 24.37 -19.94
N ALA A 143 0.23 24.67 -20.65
CA ALA A 143 -1.10 24.19 -20.26
C ALA A 143 -1.23 22.67 -20.50
N PHE A 144 -1.77 21.95 -19.52
CA PHE A 144 -2.20 20.56 -19.70
C PHE A 144 -3.51 20.53 -20.49
N ILE A 145 -3.52 19.80 -21.60
CA ILE A 145 -4.72 19.53 -22.40
C ILE A 145 -4.95 18.02 -22.34
N ASP A 146 -6.13 17.61 -21.88
CA ASP A 146 -6.47 16.20 -21.79
C ASP A 146 -6.67 15.62 -23.20
N SER A 147 -5.98 14.51 -23.50
CA SER A 147 -6.11 13.80 -24.78
C SER A 147 -7.46 13.10 -24.94
N TYR A 148 -8.26 13.03 -23.87
CA TYR A 148 -9.56 12.38 -23.85
C TYR A 148 -10.63 13.35 -23.36
N SER A 149 -11.75 13.40 -24.08
CA SER A 149 -12.88 14.26 -23.73
C SER A 149 -13.83 13.66 -22.68
N SER A 150 -13.72 12.36 -22.41
CA SER A 150 -14.69 11.60 -21.61
C SER A 150 -14.15 10.24 -21.18
N SER A 151 -14.84 9.60 -20.23
CA SER A 151 -14.67 8.18 -19.91
C SER A 151 -15.00 7.29 -21.10
N LEU A 152 -14.31 6.15 -21.23
CA LEU A 152 -14.60 5.14 -22.27
C LEU A 152 -16.01 4.60 -22.11
N ILE A 153 -16.42 4.33 -20.88
CA ILE A 153 -17.77 3.89 -20.54
C ILE A 153 -18.31 4.84 -19.49
N ALA A 154 -19.45 5.47 -19.77
CA ALA A 154 -20.17 6.31 -18.83
C ALA A 154 -21.58 5.74 -18.66
N VAL A 155 -21.94 5.37 -17.43
CA VAL A 155 -23.29 4.93 -17.07
C VAL A 155 -23.83 5.93 -16.06
N GLU A 156 -24.88 6.64 -16.42
CA GLU A 156 -25.43 7.74 -15.63
C GLU A 156 -26.93 7.57 -15.44
N GLN A 157 -27.54 8.39 -14.57
CA GLN A 157 -28.98 8.41 -14.34
C GLN A 157 -29.54 7.02 -13.98
N SER A 158 -30.42 6.44 -14.80
CA SER A 158 -31.02 5.12 -14.57
C SER A 158 -30.50 4.07 -15.56
N GLY A 159 -29.39 4.35 -16.24
CA GLY A 159 -28.79 3.46 -17.23
C GLY A 159 -28.29 2.17 -16.61
N GLU A 160 -28.39 1.07 -17.35
CA GLU A 160 -27.89 -0.24 -16.94
C GLU A 160 -26.98 -0.81 -18.03
N ILE A 161 -25.75 -1.16 -17.69
CA ILE A 161 -24.87 -1.90 -18.59
C ILE A 161 -24.46 -3.23 -17.97
N SER A 162 -24.45 -4.28 -18.80
CA SER A 162 -23.94 -5.60 -18.45
C SER A 162 -22.86 -6.02 -19.43
N MET A 163 -21.64 -6.28 -18.96
CA MET A 163 -20.51 -6.68 -19.79
C MET A 163 -19.98 -8.07 -19.38
N LYS A 164 -19.72 -8.95 -20.35
CA LYS A 164 -19.18 -10.29 -20.08
C LYS A 164 -18.01 -10.66 -21.01
N SER A 165 -16.92 -11.15 -20.42
CA SER A 165 -15.75 -11.69 -21.12
C SER A 165 -15.06 -10.70 -22.06
N ILE A 166 -14.87 -9.46 -21.57
CA ILE A 166 -14.27 -8.35 -22.32
C ILE A 166 -12.96 -7.90 -21.66
N VAL A 167 -11.97 -7.55 -22.48
CA VAL A 167 -10.74 -6.89 -22.03
C VAL A 167 -10.92 -5.38 -22.18
N ILE A 168 -10.63 -4.62 -21.13
CA ILE A 168 -10.71 -3.16 -21.12
C ILE A 168 -9.31 -2.61 -20.88
N LEU A 169 -8.80 -1.87 -21.84
CA LEU A 169 -7.51 -1.21 -21.73
C LEU A 169 -7.63 0.13 -21.01
N HIS A 170 -6.62 0.45 -20.19
CA HIS A 170 -6.46 1.82 -19.70
C HIS A 170 -6.11 2.77 -20.85
N PHE A 171 -6.15 4.06 -20.58
CA PHE A 171 -5.76 5.10 -21.51
C PHE A 171 -4.28 5.02 -21.87
N TYR A 172 -3.99 5.53 -23.06
CA TYR A 172 -2.64 5.63 -23.58
C TYR A 172 -1.95 6.85 -22.98
N ASP A 173 -2.55 8.04 -23.08
CA ASP A 173 -2.01 9.23 -22.40
C ASP A 173 -2.59 9.37 -21.00
N LYS A 174 -1.83 10.03 -20.12
CA LYS A 174 -2.32 10.45 -18.80
C LYS A 174 -3.55 11.34 -18.98
N THR A 175 -4.64 11.01 -18.31
CA THR A 175 -5.93 11.71 -18.39
C THR A 175 -6.56 11.83 -17.02
N LEU A 176 -7.41 12.85 -16.83
CA LEU A 176 -8.21 12.98 -15.62
C LEU A 176 -9.50 12.15 -15.68
N ASN A 177 -9.85 11.63 -16.86
CA ASN A 177 -11.04 10.79 -17.02
C ASN A 177 -10.78 9.38 -16.51
N SER A 178 -11.78 8.80 -15.84
CA SER A 178 -11.81 7.37 -15.51
C SER A 178 -12.08 6.52 -16.75
N VAL A 179 -11.64 5.27 -16.78
CA VAL A 179 -11.99 4.38 -17.91
C VAL A 179 -13.50 4.10 -17.91
N ILE A 180 -14.04 3.76 -16.73
CA ILE A 180 -15.46 3.55 -16.50
C ILE A 180 -15.93 4.53 -15.42
N GLN A 181 -17.01 5.24 -15.70
CA GLN A 181 -17.73 6.06 -14.73
C GLN A 181 -19.14 5.53 -14.54
N VAL A 182 -19.54 5.35 -13.28
CA VAL A 182 -20.92 5.01 -12.88
C VAL A 182 -21.44 6.12 -11.99
N LYS A 183 -22.62 6.67 -12.28
CA LYS A 183 -23.15 7.86 -11.60
C LYS A 183 -24.66 7.78 -11.37
N ASP A 184 -25.15 8.50 -10.37
CA ASP A 184 -26.57 8.63 -10.01
C ASP A 184 -27.16 7.29 -9.54
N GLU A 185 -28.19 6.74 -10.22
CA GLU A 185 -28.85 5.46 -9.92
C GLU A 185 -28.43 4.35 -10.92
N ALA A 186 -27.36 4.60 -11.67
CA ALA A 186 -26.91 3.73 -12.75
C ALA A 186 -26.43 2.37 -12.24
N LYS A 187 -26.50 1.36 -13.10
CA LYS A 187 -26.09 0.00 -12.80
C LYS A 187 -25.01 -0.46 -13.77
N PHE A 188 -23.89 -0.93 -13.22
CA PHE A 188 -22.82 -1.57 -13.99
C PHE A 188 -22.61 -3.00 -13.51
N ASN A 189 -22.81 -3.97 -14.39
CA ASN A 189 -22.56 -5.39 -14.12
C ASN A 189 -21.43 -5.87 -15.03
N GLY A 190 -20.33 -6.35 -14.45
CA GLY A 190 -19.19 -6.90 -15.18
C GLY A 190 -18.93 -8.34 -14.78
N ILE A 191 -18.77 -9.25 -15.74
CA ILE A 191 -18.45 -10.65 -15.48
C ILE A 191 -17.23 -11.06 -16.33
N TYR A 192 -16.21 -11.64 -15.72
CA TYR A 192 -14.96 -12.03 -16.41
C TYR A 192 -14.32 -10.87 -17.20
N LEU A 193 -14.38 -9.66 -16.66
CA LEU A 193 -13.70 -8.51 -17.26
C LEU A 193 -12.21 -8.54 -16.90
N ILE A 194 -11.35 -8.15 -17.85
CA ILE A 194 -9.91 -8.02 -17.62
C ILE A 194 -9.54 -6.55 -17.80
N PHE A 195 -9.14 -5.90 -16.72
CA PHE A 195 -8.59 -4.54 -16.72
C PHE A 195 -7.08 -4.61 -16.90
N ARG A 196 -6.58 -4.07 -18.01
CA ARG A 196 -5.18 -4.20 -18.42
C ARG A 196 -4.59 -2.82 -18.75
N PRO A 197 -3.37 -2.50 -18.29
CA PRO A 197 -2.69 -1.29 -18.74
C PRO A 197 -2.17 -1.48 -20.17
N ILE A 198 -2.05 -0.41 -20.94
CA ILE A 198 -1.44 -0.50 -22.27
C ILE A 198 0.06 -0.76 -22.13
N LYS A 199 0.52 -1.93 -22.62
CA LYS A 199 1.93 -2.35 -22.61
C LYS A 199 2.53 -2.54 -24.01
N GLU A 200 1.69 -2.54 -25.04
CA GLU A 200 2.09 -2.83 -26.41
C GLU A 200 1.83 -1.62 -27.31
N GLN A 201 2.74 -1.39 -28.24
CA GLN A 201 2.64 -0.32 -29.22
C GLN A 201 1.68 -0.78 -30.32
N PHE A 202 0.50 -0.18 -30.38
CA PHE A 202 -0.42 -0.40 -31.49
C PHE A 202 0.04 0.38 -32.72
N TYR A 203 -0.24 -0.16 -33.91
CA TYR A 203 0.20 0.39 -35.19
C TYR A 203 -0.38 1.80 -35.38
N GLY A 204 0.48 2.80 -35.61
CA GLY A 204 0.07 4.21 -35.78
C GLY A 204 0.39 5.13 -34.59
N ILE A 205 0.83 4.58 -33.46
CA ILE A 205 1.21 5.34 -32.27
C ILE A 205 2.74 5.52 -32.21
N THR A 206 3.20 6.78 -32.11
CA THR A 206 4.62 7.17 -32.27
C THR A 206 5.45 7.09 -30.99
N THR A 207 4.83 6.95 -29.82
CA THR A 207 5.52 6.77 -28.54
C THR A 207 5.09 5.46 -27.86
N LEU A 208 5.70 5.09 -26.73
CA LEU A 208 5.06 4.20 -25.77
C LEU A 208 4.55 5.08 -24.62
N PRO A 209 3.42 4.73 -23.99
CA PRO A 209 2.92 5.48 -22.86
C PRO A 209 3.82 5.22 -21.64
N THR A 210 3.86 6.18 -20.72
CA THR A 210 4.40 5.91 -19.39
C THR A 210 3.49 4.85 -18.74
N THR A 211 4.06 3.86 -18.07
CA THR A 211 3.28 2.80 -17.38
C THR A 211 2.43 3.33 -16.21
N GLU A 212 2.60 4.61 -15.89
CA GLU A 212 2.02 5.29 -14.74
C GLU A 212 0.73 6.03 -15.13
N GLN A 213 -0.36 5.71 -14.45
CA GLN A 213 -1.70 6.24 -14.71
C GLN A 213 -2.12 7.25 -13.65
N ILE A 214 -2.87 8.29 -14.02
CA ILE A 214 -3.34 9.33 -13.06
C ILE A 214 -4.84 9.25 -12.77
N SER A 215 -5.54 8.28 -13.37
CA SER A 215 -6.98 8.10 -13.25
C SER A 215 -7.36 6.62 -13.05
N PRO A 216 -8.52 6.33 -12.44
CA PRO A 216 -8.91 4.96 -12.12
C PRO A 216 -9.44 4.21 -13.35
N TYR A 217 -9.42 2.88 -13.27
CA TYR A 217 -10.23 2.05 -14.18
C TYR A 217 -11.72 2.26 -13.93
N LEU A 218 -12.12 2.34 -12.67
CA LEU A 218 -13.52 2.47 -12.28
C LEU A 218 -13.70 3.63 -11.29
N LEU A 219 -14.60 4.55 -11.62
CA LEU A 219 -15.05 5.63 -10.76
C LEU A 219 -16.55 5.51 -10.52
N CYS A 220 -16.95 5.24 -9.28
CA CYS A 220 -18.36 5.21 -8.88
C CYS A 220 -18.70 6.49 -8.11
N ILE A 221 -19.61 7.30 -8.66
CA ILE A 221 -20.15 8.53 -8.08
C ILE A 221 -21.64 8.29 -7.80
N GLY A 222 -21.92 7.33 -6.91
CA GLY A 222 -23.24 6.72 -6.74
C GLY A 222 -23.44 5.42 -7.54
N GLY A 223 -24.70 5.02 -7.70
CA GLY A 223 -25.11 3.86 -8.46
C GLY A 223 -24.79 2.50 -7.83
N PHE A 224 -24.90 1.45 -8.64
CA PHE A 224 -24.73 0.06 -8.24
C PHE A 224 -23.76 -0.61 -9.20
N THR A 225 -22.62 -1.07 -8.68
CA THR A 225 -21.62 -1.79 -9.47
C THR A 225 -21.42 -3.19 -8.92
N ILE A 226 -21.51 -4.19 -9.79
CA ILE A 226 -21.22 -5.59 -9.48
C ILE A 226 -20.16 -6.10 -10.46
N LEU A 227 -19.01 -6.54 -9.96
CA LEU A 227 -17.98 -7.23 -10.73
C LEU A 227 -17.84 -8.67 -10.25
N GLU A 228 -17.93 -9.63 -11.15
CA GLU A 228 -17.83 -11.06 -10.86
C GLU A 228 -16.68 -11.70 -11.66
N SER A 229 -15.76 -12.36 -10.97
CA SER A 229 -14.61 -13.05 -11.55
C SER A 229 -13.73 -12.17 -12.46
N CYS A 230 -13.69 -10.87 -12.18
CA CYS A 230 -12.88 -9.90 -12.92
C CYS A 230 -11.42 -9.88 -12.45
N GLN A 231 -10.51 -9.51 -13.34
CA GLN A 231 -9.07 -9.43 -13.07
C GLN A 231 -8.54 -8.03 -13.34
N PHE A 232 -7.77 -7.49 -12.40
CA PHE A 232 -7.01 -6.26 -12.56
C PHE A 232 -5.52 -6.61 -12.63
N LEU A 233 -4.91 -6.33 -13.79
CA LEU A 233 -3.51 -6.63 -14.05
C LEU A 233 -2.60 -5.52 -13.53
N PRO A 234 -1.35 -5.83 -13.12
CA PRO A 234 -0.44 -4.89 -12.47
C PRO A 234 -0.32 -3.56 -13.21
N THR A 235 -0.63 -2.47 -12.50
CA THR A 235 -0.73 -1.10 -13.00
C THR A 235 -0.18 -0.15 -11.94
N ASP A 236 0.64 0.80 -12.37
CA ASP A 236 1.15 1.86 -11.48
C ASP A 236 0.23 3.09 -11.56
N PHE A 237 -0.16 3.63 -10.42
CA PHE A 237 -0.98 4.84 -10.31
C PHE A 237 -0.24 5.98 -9.60
N ILE A 238 -0.50 7.20 -10.06
CA ILE A 238 -0.09 8.45 -9.42
C ILE A 238 -1.37 9.18 -9.02
N ASN A 239 -1.50 9.55 -7.76
CA ASN A 239 -2.62 10.29 -7.17
C ASN A 239 -3.99 9.64 -7.44
N SER A 240 -4.01 8.33 -7.66
CA SER A 240 -5.22 7.56 -7.97
C SER A 240 -5.09 6.13 -7.48
N ALA A 241 -6.22 5.44 -7.46
CA ALA A 241 -6.35 4.00 -7.23
C ALA A 241 -6.91 3.33 -8.48
N ALA A 242 -6.90 1.99 -8.53
CA ALA A 242 -7.55 1.25 -9.62
C ALA A 242 -9.07 1.44 -9.62
N ILE A 243 -9.68 1.47 -8.43
CA ILE A 243 -11.10 1.74 -8.23
C ILE A 243 -11.23 2.91 -7.26
N ARG A 244 -12.07 3.88 -7.61
CA ARG A 244 -12.45 4.99 -6.74
C ARG A 244 -13.96 5.01 -6.54
N THR A 245 -14.40 5.21 -5.31
CA THR A 245 -15.82 5.43 -5.01
C THR A 245 -16.00 6.73 -4.25
N LYS A 246 -17.08 7.43 -4.56
CA LYS A 246 -17.46 8.67 -3.90
C LYS A 246 -18.97 8.74 -3.80
N TYR A 247 -19.46 8.85 -2.57
CA TYR A 247 -20.84 9.19 -2.33
C TYR A 247 -21.06 10.66 -2.69
N GLU A 248 -21.85 10.89 -3.74
CA GLU A 248 -22.27 12.22 -4.16
C GLU A 248 -23.72 12.12 -4.61
N ILE A 249 -24.57 13.00 -4.07
CA ILE A 249 -25.98 13.07 -4.46
C ILE A 249 -26.05 13.94 -5.72
N GLY A 250 -26.30 13.29 -6.85
CA GLY A 250 -26.57 13.97 -8.12
C GLY A 250 -27.99 14.54 -8.18
N ILE A 251 -28.27 15.36 -9.19
CA ILE A 251 -29.61 15.93 -9.43
C ILE A 251 -30.64 14.82 -9.69
N ASN A 252 -30.19 13.67 -10.19
CA ASN A 252 -31.01 12.51 -10.53
C ASN A 252 -30.93 11.38 -9.49
N SER A 253 -30.24 11.61 -8.37
CA SER A 253 -30.19 10.66 -7.26
C SER A 253 -31.52 10.61 -6.51
N LYS A 254 -31.83 9.47 -5.92
CA LYS A 254 -33.03 9.32 -5.09
C LYS A 254 -33.00 10.28 -3.90
N GLU A 255 -34.12 10.98 -3.69
CA GLU A 255 -34.27 11.89 -2.55
C GLU A 255 -34.12 11.13 -1.22
N GLY A 256 -33.27 11.65 -0.33
CA GLY A 256 -32.99 11.05 0.97
C GLY A 256 -32.07 9.83 0.93
N ALA A 257 -31.42 9.54 -0.20
CA ALA A 257 -30.40 8.52 -0.28
C ALA A 257 -29.34 8.72 0.82
N GLN A 258 -28.86 7.61 1.36
CA GLN A 258 -27.75 7.53 2.29
C GLN A 258 -26.52 6.94 1.62
N SER A 259 -25.37 7.13 2.25
CA SER A 259 -24.09 6.70 1.69
C SER A 259 -24.01 5.19 1.42
N ASP A 260 -24.64 4.40 2.29
CA ASP A 260 -24.70 2.94 2.18
C ASP A 260 -25.76 2.41 1.19
N ASP A 261 -26.60 3.28 0.60
CA ASP A 261 -27.61 2.87 -0.39
C ASP A 261 -26.95 2.51 -1.74
N TYR A 262 -25.84 3.16 -2.08
CA TYR A 262 -25.06 2.89 -3.28
C TYR A 262 -23.94 1.90 -3.01
N THR A 263 -23.71 0.99 -3.97
CA THR A 263 -22.91 -0.20 -3.70
C THR A 263 -21.87 -0.49 -4.78
N LEU A 264 -20.70 -0.95 -4.34
CA LEU A 264 -19.71 -1.66 -5.14
C LEU A 264 -19.55 -3.07 -4.60
N THR A 265 -19.82 -4.09 -5.42
CA THR A 265 -19.68 -5.49 -5.04
C THR A 265 -18.67 -6.18 -5.95
N LEU A 266 -17.61 -6.75 -5.37
CA LEU A 266 -16.64 -7.60 -6.06
C LEU A 266 -16.82 -9.04 -5.60
N LYS A 267 -16.99 -9.98 -6.53
CA LYS A 267 -17.12 -11.42 -6.24
C LYS A 267 -16.10 -12.22 -7.03
N GLY A 268 -15.22 -12.97 -6.38
CA GLY A 268 -14.21 -13.78 -7.08
C GLY A 268 -13.19 -12.94 -7.87
N CYS A 269 -13.07 -11.64 -7.58
CA CYS A 269 -12.18 -10.75 -8.31
C CYS A 269 -10.73 -10.87 -7.85
N GLN A 270 -9.79 -10.59 -8.75
CA GLN A 270 -8.36 -10.59 -8.46
C GLN A 270 -7.76 -9.21 -8.76
N MET A 271 -7.10 -8.60 -7.78
CA MET A 271 -6.42 -7.32 -7.91
C MET A 271 -4.95 -7.49 -7.55
N ILE A 272 -4.11 -7.66 -8.59
CA ILE A 272 -2.71 -8.05 -8.41
C ILE A 272 -1.78 -6.92 -8.85
N GLY A 273 -0.85 -6.53 -7.99
CA GLY A 273 0.23 -5.59 -8.30
C GLY A 273 -0.26 -4.17 -8.58
N MET A 274 -1.27 -3.69 -7.84
CA MET A 274 -1.71 -2.29 -7.93
C MET A 274 -0.76 -1.43 -7.12
N ASN A 275 0.10 -0.67 -7.80
CA ASN A 275 1.15 0.08 -7.13
C ASN A 275 0.85 1.58 -7.18
N ARG A 276 1.16 2.28 -6.09
CA ARG A 276 1.02 3.74 -6.02
C ARG A 276 2.40 4.36 -5.97
N ILE A 277 2.68 5.29 -6.87
CA ILE A 277 4.04 5.85 -7.07
C ILE A 277 4.31 7.03 -6.13
N ASP A 278 3.28 7.72 -5.65
CA ASP A 278 3.46 8.95 -4.88
C ASP A 278 3.31 8.82 -3.36
N GLU A 279 3.96 9.76 -2.68
CA GLU A 279 3.95 10.00 -1.24
C GLU A 279 2.68 10.74 -0.78
N ALA A 280 1.67 10.94 -1.64
CA ALA A 280 0.44 11.61 -1.26
C ALA A 280 -0.24 10.81 -0.13
N GLU A 281 -0.11 11.33 1.07
CA GLU A 281 -0.80 10.90 2.27
C GLU A 281 -2.32 10.84 1.97
N ASN A 282 -3.02 9.76 2.37
CA ASN A 282 -4.49 9.64 2.38
C ASN A 282 -5.22 9.00 1.16
N SER A 283 -4.64 8.04 0.43
CA SER A 283 -5.34 7.29 -0.64
C SER A 283 -5.02 5.78 -0.64
N GLY A 284 -5.94 4.93 -1.08
CA GLY A 284 -5.69 3.49 -1.23
C GLY A 284 -4.99 3.12 -2.54
N SER A 285 -4.15 2.07 -2.57
CA SER A 285 -3.46 1.67 -3.82
C SER A 285 -4.39 0.98 -4.84
N ALA A 286 -5.25 0.08 -4.39
CA ALA A 286 -6.19 -0.66 -5.23
C ALA A 286 -7.58 -0.05 -5.20
N ILE A 287 -8.09 0.25 -3.99
CA ILE A 287 -9.42 0.83 -3.79
C ILE A 287 -9.30 2.04 -2.88
N ASP A 288 -9.82 3.18 -3.34
CA ASP A 288 -9.95 4.41 -2.56
C ASP A 288 -11.41 4.85 -2.52
N ALA A 289 -12.04 4.71 -1.35
CA ALA A 289 -13.48 4.77 -1.21
C ALA A 289 -13.93 5.85 -0.24
N ILE A 290 -14.94 6.62 -0.65
CA ILE A 290 -15.54 7.68 0.15
C ILE A 290 -17.06 7.47 0.24
N GLY A 291 -17.56 7.03 1.39
CA GLY A 291 -18.99 7.01 1.73
C GLY A 291 -19.81 5.83 1.21
N MET A 292 -19.45 5.22 0.09
CA MET A 292 -20.24 4.10 -0.48
C MET A 292 -20.03 2.78 0.27
N LYS A 293 -21.01 1.87 0.16
CA LYS A 293 -20.91 0.50 0.67
C LYS A 293 -20.13 -0.40 -0.31
N ILE A 294 -19.05 -1.01 0.16
CA ILE A 294 -18.22 -1.95 -0.59
C ILE A 294 -18.37 -3.36 -0.02
N THR A 295 -18.62 -4.34 -0.88
CA THR A 295 -18.71 -5.76 -0.51
C THR A 295 -17.71 -6.58 -1.32
N LEU A 296 -16.82 -7.30 -0.63
CA LEU A 296 -15.77 -8.13 -1.21
C LEU A 296 -16.01 -9.58 -0.82
N GLU A 297 -16.35 -10.41 -1.81
CA GLU A 297 -16.64 -11.83 -1.63
C GLU A 297 -15.63 -12.69 -2.39
N SER A 298 -14.93 -13.62 -1.74
CA SER A 298 -13.96 -14.52 -2.39
C SER A 298 -12.92 -13.82 -3.27
N CYS A 299 -12.51 -12.60 -2.90
CA CYS A 299 -11.57 -11.81 -3.69
C CYS A 299 -10.11 -12.07 -3.29
N LEU A 300 -9.17 -11.86 -4.22
CA LEU A 300 -7.73 -11.92 -3.96
C LEU A 300 -7.08 -10.57 -4.21
N PHE A 301 -6.43 -10.03 -3.18
CA PHE A 301 -5.60 -8.84 -3.25
C PHE A 301 -4.15 -9.24 -2.97
N ASP A 302 -3.24 -8.99 -3.92
CA ASP A 302 -1.83 -9.38 -3.81
C ASP A 302 -0.92 -8.34 -4.47
N MET A 303 0.22 -8.00 -3.86
CA MET A 303 1.21 -7.10 -4.47
C MET A 303 2.23 -7.84 -5.37
N ASN A 304 2.32 -9.18 -5.29
CA ASN A 304 3.29 -10.04 -5.98
C ASN A 304 4.74 -9.48 -6.01
N THR A 305 5.54 -9.91 -5.03
CA THR A 305 6.87 -9.39 -4.68
C THR A 305 7.97 -9.51 -5.76
N GLN A 306 7.73 -10.16 -6.90
CA GLN A 306 8.74 -10.19 -7.98
C GLN A 306 8.97 -8.82 -8.65
N GLN A 307 8.00 -7.90 -8.60
CA GLN A 307 8.13 -6.57 -9.24
C GLN A 307 8.67 -5.46 -8.31
N SER A 308 8.50 -5.56 -6.99
CA SER A 308 9.00 -4.53 -6.05
C SER A 308 10.53 -4.40 -6.07
N ASN A 309 11.25 -5.49 -6.37
CA ASN A 309 12.70 -5.49 -6.52
C ASN A 309 13.21 -4.68 -7.74
N ILE A 310 12.37 -4.44 -8.75
CA ILE A 310 12.75 -3.66 -9.93
C ILE A 310 12.66 -2.16 -9.64
N MET A 311 11.75 -1.73 -8.76
CA MET A 311 11.53 -0.31 -8.42
C MET A 311 12.51 0.24 -7.38
N LYS A 312 12.88 -0.55 -6.35
CA LYS A 312 13.92 -0.14 -5.36
C LYS A 312 15.25 0.23 -6.02
N ASN A 313 15.57 -0.38 -7.16
CA ASN A 313 16.79 -0.08 -7.93
C ASN A 313 16.72 1.22 -8.76
N LYS A 314 15.54 1.80 -9.01
CA LYS A 314 15.39 3.08 -9.72
C LYS A 314 15.41 4.28 -8.78
N ILE A 315 14.84 4.17 -7.58
CA ILE A 315 14.80 5.27 -6.60
C ILE A 315 16.20 5.55 -6.02
N ASN A 316 17.02 4.51 -5.80
CA ASN A 316 18.38 4.66 -5.27
C ASN A 316 19.38 5.36 -6.21
N LYS A 317 19.01 5.71 -7.45
CA LYS A 317 19.93 6.36 -8.40
C LYS A 317 19.87 7.89 -8.42
N THR A 318 18.97 8.54 -7.68
CA THR A 318 18.74 9.99 -7.83
C THR A 318 18.86 10.83 -6.55
N ILE A 319 19.42 10.29 -5.46
CA ILE A 319 19.77 11.09 -4.28
C ILE A 319 21.29 11.26 -4.21
N LYS A 320 21.81 12.24 -4.94
CA LYS A 320 23.07 12.89 -4.60
C LYS A 320 22.71 14.17 -3.85
N SER A 321 22.80 14.09 -2.52
CA SER A 321 22.61 15.23 -1.62
C SER A 321 23.67 16.30 -1.90
N ASN A 322 23.23 17.54 -2.07
CA ASN A 322 24.07 18.72 -1.88
C ASN A 322 24.00 19.07 -0.40
N GLU A 323 25.13 18.93 0.29
CA GLU A 323 25.35 19.43 1.64
C GLU A 323 25.41 20.96 1.59
N ASP A 324 24.41 21.64 2.16
CA ASP A 324 24.50 22.91 2.89
C ASP A 324 23.14 23.62 2.96
N GLU A 325 22.21 23.16 3.80
CA GLU A 325 21.15 24.04 4.35
C GLU A 325 20.86 23.71 5.82
N GLN A 326 20.72 24.78 6.61
CA GLN A 326 20.53 24.77 8.05
C GLN A 326 19.25 24.05 8.46
N THR A 327 19.38 23.13 9.41
CA THR A 327 18.32 22.34 10.02
C THR A 327 17.28 23.25 10.69
N GLN A 328 16.17 23.51 10.00
CA GLN A 328 14.90 23.77 10.66
C GLN A 328 14.43 22.45 11.28
N SER A 329 13.88 22.53 12.48
CA SER A 329 13.22 21.43 13.20
C SER A 329 12.26 20.69 12.26
N GLU A 330 12.69 19.55 11.72
CA GLU A 330 11.83 18.65 10.96
C GLU A 330 10.62 18.31 11.83
N HIS A 331 9.42 18.58 11.30
CA HIS A 331 8.20 18.08 11.89
C HIS A 331 8.32 16.57 12.01
N LEU A 332 8.13 16.06 13.23
CA LEU A 332 8.21 14.65 13.56
C LEU A 332 7.20 13.89 12.70
N ILE A 333 7.67 13.13 11.70
CA ILE A 333 6.81 12.27 10.88
C ILE A 333 6.36 11.08 11.76
N PRO A 334 5.05 10.89 12.00
CA PRO A 334 4.54 9.70 12.68
C PRO A 334 4.76 8.47 11.77
N THR A 335 5.21 7.34 12.34
CA THR A 335 5.41 6.11 11.53
C THR A 335 4.09 5.41 11.18
N CYS A 336 2.96 5.92 11.68
CA CYS A 336 1.61 5.49 11.32
C CYS A 336 0.84 6.47 10.43
N GLY A 337 1.52 7.08 9.48
CA GLY A 337 0.88 7.45 8.21
C GLY A 337 0.37 6.20 7.46
N TRP A 338 -0.49 5.38 8.08
CA TRP A 338 -1.17 4.24 7.44
C TRP A 338 -2.42 4.71 6.69
N ASN A 339 -2.32 5.90 6.14
CA ASN A 339 -3.28 6.49 5.24
C ASN A 339 -2.98 6.08 3.78
N ALA A 340 -2.07 5.11 3.59
CA ALA A 340 -1.64 4.51 2.32
C ALA A 340 -1.75 2.96 2.34
N ALA A 341 -2.91 2.42 2.74
CA ALA A 341 -3.16 0.98 2.65
C ALA A 341 -3.57 0.54 1.23
N TYR A 342 -3.61 -0.76 0.95
CA TYR A 342 -4.08 -1.25 -0.36
C TYR A 342 -5.56 -0.91 -0.60
N ILE A 343 -6.37 -0.96 0.46
CA ILE A 343 -7.78 -0.52 0.46
C ILE A 343 -7.92 0.60 1.49
N ARG A 344 -8.45 1.76 1.07
CA ARG A 344 -8.80 2.85 1.97
C ARG A 344 -10.30 3.09 1.91
N GLN A 345 -10.95 3.07 3.08
CA GLN A 345 -12.37 3.35 3.23
C GLN A 345 -12.56 4.54 4.17
N ASN A 346 -13.07 5.63 3.62
CA ASN A 346 -13.36 6.85 4.34
C ASN A 346 -14.88 7.07 4.37
N THR A 347 -15.52 6.93 5.52
CA THR A 347 -16.99 6.83 5.68
C THR A 347 -17.63 5.67 4.91
N GLY A 348 -18.90 5.38 5.19
CA GLY A 348 -19.60 4.22 4.60
C GLY A 348 -19.20 2.88 5.22
N SER A 349 -19.43 1.80 4.48
CA SER A 349 -19.28 0.43 4.97
C SER A 349 -18.43 -0.46 4.04
N LEU A 350 -17.47 -1.20 4.59
CA LEU A 350 -16.67 -2.22 3.92
C LEU A 350 -17.01 -3.61 4.49
N ILE A 351 -17.38 -4.56 3.64
CA ILE A 351 -17.73 -5.93 4.02
C ILE A 351 -16.77 -6.92 3.36
N LEU A 352 -16.15 -7.80 4.15
CA LEU A 352 -15.32 -8.90 3.68
C LEU A 352 -15.98 -10.25 4.01
N SER A 353 -16.07 -11.13 3.02
CA SER A 353 -16.71 -12.44 3.19
C SER A 353 -16.15 -13.52 2.23
N LYS A 354 -16.60 -14.76 2.43
CA LYS A 354 -16.40 -15.94 1.59
C LYS A 354 -14.94 -16.20 1.22
N GLY A 355 -14.03 -16.19 2.20
CA GLY A 355 -12.63 -16.53 1.96
C GLY A 355 -11.84 -15.47 1.20
N THR A 356 -12.22 -14.19 1.29
CA THR A 356 -11.41 -13.08 0.73
C THR A 356 -10.00 -13.08 1.34
N GLN A 357 -8.98 -12.90 0.51
CA GLN A 357 -7.56 -12.95 0.88
C GLN A 357 -6.86 -11.63 0.59
N LEU A 358 -6.13 -11.12 1.60
CA LEU A 358 -5.30 -9.92 1.50
C LEU A 358 -3.85 -10.31 1.80
N THR A 359 -3.01 -10.40 0.77
CA THR A 359 -1.72 -11.08 0.82
C THR A 359 -0.56 -10.19 0.33
N ASN A 360 0.60 -10.23 0.98
CA ASN A 360 1.82 -9.49 0.60
C ASN A 360 1.63 -7.97 0.45
N LEU A 361 0.71 -7.37 1.21
CA LEU A 361 0.38 -5.94 1.14
C LEU A 361 1.30 -5.16 2.10
N ASN A 362 2.52 -4.89 1.64
CA ASN A 362 3.64 -4.38 2.45
C ASN A 362 3.38 -3.04 3.20
N ILE A 363 2.42 -2.25 2.74
CA ILE A 363 2.08 -0.92 3.30
C ILE A 363 0.80 -0.94 4.16
N GLY A 364 0.23 -2.12 4.40
CA GLY A 364 -1.03 -2.30 5.09
C GLY A 364 -2.15 -2.74 4.15
N ALA A 365 -3.04 -3.59 4.64
CA ALA A 365 -4.14 -4.12 3.83
C ALA A 365 -5.32 -3.15 3.78
N ILE A 366 -5.75 -2.60 4.93
CA ILE A 366 -6.94 -1.76 5.05
C ILE A 366 -6.67 -0.53 5.92
N SER A 367 -7.18 0.63 5.51
CA SER A 367 -7.20 1.88 6.28
C SER A 367 -8.62 2.40 6.39
N LEU A 368 -9.07 2.72 7.61
CA LEU A 368 -10.44 3.16 7.92
C LEU A 368 -10.47 4.54 8.58
N LEU A 369 -11.36 5.41 8.12
CA LEU A 369 -11.68 6.69 8.78
C LEU A 369 -13.19 6.91 8.75
N GLY A 370 -13.84 7.10 9.91
CA GLY A 370 -15.29 7.29 9.99
C GLY A 370 -16.13 6.15 9.39
N ALA A 371 -15.57 4.96 9.18
CA ALA A 371 -16.15 3.88 8.38
C ALA A 371 -16.39 2.59 9.19
N ASN A 372 -17.32 1.76 8.71
CA ASN A 372 -17.60 0.45 9.31
C ASN A 372 -16.94 -0.67 8.50
N LEU A 373 -16.09 -1.47 9.12
CA LEU A 373 -15.58 -2.73 8.57
C LEU A 373 -16.31 -3.91 9.20
N THR A 374 -16.91 -4.75 8.37
CA THR A 374 -17.52 -6.02 8.79
C THR A 374 -16.83 -7.19 8.09
N ILE A 375 -16.17 -8.04 8.87
CA ILE A 375 -15.67 -9.34 8.40
C ILE A 375 -16.71 -10.36 8.79
N SER A 376 -17.44 -10.89 7.80
CA SER A 376 -18.60 -11.75 8.06
C SER A 376 -18.21 -13.21 8.33
N ASP A 377 -17.14 -13.69 7.68
CA ASP A 377 -16.76 -15.10 7.69
C ASP A 377 -15.36 -15.30 8.29
N ALA A 378 -15.21 -16.37 9.08
CA ALA A 378 -13.96 -16.75 9.74
C ALA A 378 -12.84 -17.16 8.76
N ASP A 379 -13.17 -17.43 7.49
CA ASP A 379 -12.24 -17.87 6.46
C ASP A 379 -11.57 -16.70 5.70
N VAL A 380 -11.93 -15.44 6.01
CA VAL A 380 -11.20 -14.26 5.51
C VAL A 380 -9.79 -14.25 6.10
N GLN A 381 -8.78 -14.06 5.25
CA GLN A 381 -7.37 -14.22 5.61
C GLN A 381 -6.55 -12.99 5.26
N PHE A 382 -5.67 -12.60 6.20
CA PHE A 382 -4.58 -11.67 5.94
C PHE A 382 -3.25 -12.43 6.05
N LEU A 383 -2.47 -12.43 4.98
CA LEU A 383 -1.30 -13.31 4.86
C LEU A 383 -0.05 -12.50 4.48
N ASN A 384 1.03 -12.68 5.22
CA ASN A 384 2.33 -12.10 4.87
C ASN A 384 2.34 -10.58 4.56
N ASN A 385 1.45 -9.79 5.17
CA ASN A 385 1.39 -8.33 5.00
C ASN A 385 2.46 -7.66 5.86
N ILE A 386 3.71 -7.73 5.43
CA ILE A 386 4.90 -7.28 6.18
C ILE A 386 5.58 -6.16 5.39
N ASP A 387 5.96 -5.09 6.09
CA ASP A 387 6.78 -4.06 5.47
C ASP A 387 8.17 -4.61 5.12
N THR A 388 8.49 -4.67 3.83
CA THR A 388 9.76 -5.21 3.35
C THR A 388 10.98 -4.39 3.77
N ASP A 389 10.81 -3.12 4.15
CA ASP A 389 11.90 -2.30 4.66
C ASP A 389 12.28 -2.72 6.09
N LEU A 390 11.31 -3.17 6.89
CA LEU A 390 11.56 -3.77 8.21
C LEU A 390 12.34 -5.08 8.11
N LEU A 391 12.18 -5.83 7.01
CA LEU A 391 12.95 -7.06 6.76
C LEU A 391 14.41 -6.75 6.37
N GLN A 392 14.69 -5.60 5.76
CA GLN A 392 16.03 -5.20 5.31
C GLN A 392 16.85 -4.51 6.41
N GLY A 393 16.21 -3.88 7.39
CA GLY A 393 16.85 -3.23 8.54
C GLY A 393 17.44 -4.20 9.59
N ILE A 394 17.11 -5.49 9.51
CA ILE A 394 17.72 -6.54 10.34
C ILE A 394 19.11 -6.83 9.77
N GLN A 395 20.06 -5.92 10.02
CA GLN A 395 21.47 -6.19 9.72
C GLN A 395 21.92 -7.42 10.51
N ILE A 396 22.26 -8.48 9.78
CA ILE A 396 23.05 -9.58 10.31
C ILE A 396 24.40 -8.96 10.67
N ASN A 397 24.62 -8.67 11.96
CA ASN A 397 25.97 -8.42 12.44
C ASN A 397 26.77 -9.69 12.13
N GLU A 398 27.73 -9.61 11.20
CA GLU A 398 28.59 -10.73 10.80
C GLU A 398 29.38 -11.35 11.97
N ASP A 399 29.38 -10.69 13.13
CA ASP A 399 30.08 -11.09 14.35
C ASP A 399 29.18 -11.73 15.45
N GLN A 400 27.86 -11.88 15.25
CA GLN A 400 26.99 -12.62 16.19
C GLN A 400 26.68 -14.03 15.68
N VAL A 401 27.08 -15.04 16.47
CA VAL A 401 27.07 -16.48 16.13
C VAL A 401 25.66 -17.08 16.10
N GLU A 402 24.63 -16.35 16.50
CA GLU A 402 23.24 -16.81 16.41
C GLU A 402 22.39 -15.78 15.65
N PRO A 403 21.81 -16.14 14.48
CA PRO A 403 20.86 -15.26 13.81
C PRO A 403 19.63 -15.10 14.70
N ILE A 404 19.24 -13.86 15.00
CA ILE A 404 17.96 -13.57 15.63
C ILE A 404 16.88 -14.01 14.63
N ILE A 405 16.29 -15.18 14.84
CA ILE A 405 15.15 -15.66 14.06
C ILE A 405 13.93 -14.84 14.48
N ILE A 406 13.73 -13.69 13.85
CA ILE A 406 12.50 -12.93 14.00
C ILE A 406 11.43 -13.70 13.22
N ASN A 407 10.42 -14.19 13.93
CA ASN A 407 9.27 -14.83 13.31
C ASN A 407 8.56 -13.76 12.45
N PRO A 408 8.47 -13.90 11.11
CA PRO A 408 7.97 -12.85 10.20
C PRO A 408 6.55 -12.38 10.56
N THR A 409 5.81 -13.25 11.26
CA THR A 409 4.49 -13.00 11.79
C THR A 409 4.40 -11.75 12.69
N LEU A 410 5.51 -11.31 13.28
CA LEU A 410 5.60 -10.22 14.25
C LEU A 410 5.95 -8.86 13.63
N LEU A 411 5.81 -8.69 12.33
CA LEU A 411 6.03 -7.40 11.65
C LEU A 411 4.84 -7.04 10.75
N ARG A 412 3.70 -7.67 10.99
CA ARG A 412 2.50 -7.54 10.15
C ARG A 412 1.86 -6.16 10.30
N ARG A 413 1.26 -5.70 9.20
CA ARG A 413 0.39 -4.52 9.12
C ARG A 413 -0.86 -4.90 8.36
N ASN A 414 -1.97 -5.09 9.06
CA ASN A 414 -3.23 -5.48 8.41
C ASN A 414 -4.21 -4.32 8.35
N ILE A 415 -4.61 -3.75 9.49
CA ILE A 415 -5.67 -2.74 9.52
C ILE A 415 -5.22 -1.51 10.31
N ALA A 416 -5.30 -0.32 9.72
CA ALA A 416 -5.32 0.96 10.44
C ALA A 416 -6.77 1.41 10.67
N CYS A 417 -7.06 1.86 11.88
CA CYS A 417 -8.39 2.27 12.29
C CYS A 417 -8.35 3.67 12.92
N GLY A 418 -8.78 4.68 12.16
CA GLY A 418 -8.96 6.05 12.62
C GLY A 418 -10.26 6.26 13.40
N TYR A 419 -10.42 7.48 13.91
CA TYR A 419 -11.60 7.89 14.69
C TYR A 419 -12.89 7.78 13.87
N GLY A 420 -14.01 7.60 14.58
CA GLY A 420 -15.34 7.39 14.01
C GLY A 420 -15.55 6.02 13.37
N SER A 421 -14.51 5.18 13.28
CA SER A 421 -14.58 3.86 12.64
C SER A 421 -15.00 2.76 13.61
N ARG A 422 -15.56 1.68 13.07
CA ARG A 422 -15.90 0.45 13.80
C ARG A 422 -15.47 -0.78 13.03
N ILE A 423 -14.91 -1.77 13.73
CA ILE A 423 -14.57 -3.08 13.17
C ILE A 423 -15.36 -4.16 13.89
N THR A 424 -16.12 -4.95 13.13
CA THR A 424 -16.83 -6.14 13.61
C THR A 424 -16.28 -7.36 12.90
N SER A 425 -15.77 -8.35 13.64
CA SER A 425 -15.16 -9.54 13.05
C SER A 425 -15.23 -10.77 13.97
N PRO A 426 -15.28 -12.00 13.42
CA PRO A 426 -14.84 -13.19 14.14
C PRO A 426 -13.34 -13.09 14.47
N ILE A 427 -12.91 -13.81 15.50
CA ILE A 427 -11.53 -13.73 15.99
C ILE A 427 -10.58 -14.56 15.12
N GLU A 428 -11.11 -15.59 14.48
CA GLU A 428 -10.41 -16.59 13.67
C GLU A 428 -9.74 -15.97 12.43
N SER A 429 -10.33 -14.90 11.87
CA SER A 429 -9.76 -14.14 10.73
C SER A 429 -8.45 -13.43 11.07
N PHE A 430 -8.11 -13.32 12.35
CA PHE A 430 -6.85 -12.75 12.85
C PHE A 430 -5.88 -13.84 13.31
N SER A 431 -5.83 -14.95 12.55
CA SER A 431 -4.86 -16.01 12.73
C SER A 431 -4.23 -16.39 11.40
N GLU A 432 -2.93 -16.64 11.39
CA GLU A 432 -2.23 -17.17 10.21
C GLU A 432 -1.43 -18.39 10.69
N ASN A 433 -1.63 -19.53 10.02
CA ASN A 433 -1.06 -20.83 10.43
C ASN A 433 -1.45 -21.26 11.86
N GLY A 434 -2.62 -20.83 12.36
CA GLY A 434 -3.09 -21.14 13.71
C GLY A 434 -2.36 -20.37 14.82
N LEU A 435 -1.49 -19.42 14.47
CA LEU A 435 -0.82 -18.52 15.40
C LEU A 435 -1.53 -17.17 15.41
N GLN A 436 -1.96 -16.76 16.60
CA GLN A 436 -2.63 -15.49 16.85
C GLN A 436 -1.79 -14.52 17.69
N GLU A 437 -0.78 -15.04 18.39
CA GLU A 437 -0.03 -14.31 19.42
C GLU A 437 0.94 -13.28 18.83
N ASP A 438 1.07 -12.15 19.54
CA ASP A 438 2.10 -11.11 19.38
C ASP A 438 2.17 -10.32 18.06
N SER A 439 1.25 -10.49 17.11
CA SER A 439 1.22 -9.71 15.85
C SER A 439 0.40 -8.41 15.95
N LEU A 440 0.83 -7.36 15.24
CA LEU A 440 0.04 -6.16 14.97
C LEU A 440 -1.03 -6.41 13.87
N TRP A 441 -2.27 -6.68 14.25
CA TRP A 441 -3.37 -6.86 13.29
C TRP A 441 -4.22 -5.59 13.12
N ILE A 442 -4.50 -4.88 14.20
CA ILE A 442 -5.33 -3.66 14.17
C ILE A 442 -4.58 -2.55 14.91
N LEU A 443 -4.16 -1.52 14.19
CA LEU A 443 -3.58 -0.31 14.75
C LEU A 443 -4.68 0.75 14.89
N LYS A 444 -5.01 1.14 16.13
CA LYS A 444 -5.82 2.34 16.35
C LYS A 444 -4.93 3.57 16.14
N THR A 445 -5.41 4.52 15.34
CA THR A 445 -4.67 5.74 14.98
C THR A 445 -5.39 6.99 15.47
N ASP A 446 -4.65 8.08 15.63
CA ASP A 446 -5.18 9.42 15.93
C ASP A 446 -5.77 10.14 14.68
N GLU A 447 -5.86 9.46 13.52
CA GLU A 447 -6.47 10.02 12.31
C GLU A 447 -7.95 10.37 12.57
N GLY A 448 -8.37 11.60 12.25
CA GLY A 448 -9.73 12.10 12.49
C GLY A 448 -10.00 12.58 13.92
N LYS A 449 -9.00 12.56 14.81
CA LYS A 449 -9.10 13.10 16.17
C LYS A 449 -9.18 14.62 16.16
N LYS A 450 -10.08 15.15 16.99
CA LYS A 450 -10.21 16.60 17.20
C LYS A 450 -8.94 17.18 17.83
N ILE A 451 -8.29 18.12 17.12
CA ILE A 451 -7.17 18.89 17.66
C ILE A 451 -7.66 20.29 18.08
N GLU A 452 -7.38 20.71 19.31
CA GLU A 452 -7.70 22.07 19.77
C GLU A 452 -6.94 23.10 18.90
N ASN A 453 -7.68 24.04 18.30
CA ASN A 453 -7.21 25.13 17.43
C ASN A 453 -6.75 24.74 16.00
N GLY A 454 -7.01 23.52 15.53
CA GLY A 454 -6.80 23.13 14.12
C GLY A 454 -8.08 23.25 13.27
N GLN A 455 -7.95 23.64 11.99
CA GLN A 455 -8.99 23.36 10.98
C GLN A 455 -8.75 21.95 10.44
N GLN A 456 -9.73 21.05 10.59
CA GLN A 456 -9.69 19.69 10.07
C GLN A 456 -11.03 19.38 9.42
N ASP A 457 -11.00 18.77 8.22
CA ASP A 457 -12.20 18.51 7.42
C ASP A 457 -13.09 17.39 7.99
N ASN A 458 -12.48 16.37 8.61
CA ASN A 458 -13.19 15.24 9.21
C ASN A 458 -12.77 15.08 10.68
N VAL A 459 -13.64 15.46 11.60
CA VAL A 459 -13.41 15.36 13.05
C VAL A 459 -14.48 14.47 13.68
N TYR A 460 -14.03 13.42 14.35
CA TYR A 460 -14.92 12.50 15.04
C TYR A 460 -14.62 12.53 16.55
N GLU A 461 -15.66 12.31 17.37
CA GLU A 461 -15.54 12.35 18.83
C GLU A 461 -15.09 11.03 19.43
N ASN A 462 -15.38 9.91 18.74
CA ASN A 462 -15.13 8.57 19.25
C ASN A 462 -13.92 7.94 18.57
N GLU A 463 -13.08 7.29 19.35
CA GLU A 463 -12.01 6.43 18.87
C GLU A 463 -12.55 5.19 18.14
N CYS A 464 -11.66 4.51 17.42
CA CYS A 464 -11.98 3.24 16.76
C CYS A 464 -12.56 2.21 17.74
N GLN A 465 -13.74 1.68 17.40
CA GLN A 465 -14.48 0.70 18.19
C GLN A 465 -14.29 -0.71 17.63
N LEU A 466 -14.06 -1.69 18.51
CA LEU A 466 -13.96 -3.10 18.15
C LEU A 466 -15.18 -3.87 18.69
N ASP A 467 -15.78 -4.70 17.86
CA ASP A 467 -17.06 -5.37 18.12
C ASP A 467 -17.04 -6.86 17.68
N GLY A 468 -18.07 -7.62 18.03
CA GLY A 468 -18.19 -9.05 17.74
C GLY A 468 -17.19 -9.91 18.51
N GLY A 469 -16.48 -10.81 17.81
CA GLY A 469 -15.44 -11.66 18.39
C GLY A 469 -14.23 -10.90 18.94
N LEU A 470 -14.10 -9.61 18.61
CA LEU A 470 -13.02 -8.73 19.05
C LEU A 470 -13.25 -8.08 20.42
N GLN A 471 -14.50 -8.02 20.92
CA GLN A 471 -14.84 -7.26 22.15
C GLN A 471 -14.05 -7.70 23.39
N ASN A 472 -13.72 -8.99 23.50
CA ASN A 472 -13.10 -9.59 24.69
C ASN A 472 -11.62 -9.92 24.51
N VAL A 473 -11.03 -9.56 23.36
CA VAL A 473 -9.60 -9.80 23.10
C VAL A 473 -8.82 -8.83 23.96
N LYS A 474 -7.95 -9.38 24.83
CA LYS A 474 -7.25 -8.62 25.89
C LYS A 474 -6.36 -7.49 25.38
N SER A 475 -6.13 -7.36 24.10
CA SER A 475 -5.57 -6.18 23.48
C SER A 475 -6.12 -6.11 22.06
N PRO A 476 -6.25 -4.93 21.44
CA PRO A 476 -6.48 -4.85 20.02
C PRO A 476 -5.20 -5.26 19.30
N LEU A 477 -4.83 -6.55 19.36
CA LEU A 477 -3.86 -7.20 18.49
C LEU A 477 -2.63 -6.32 18.19
N PHE A 478 -2.03 -5.71 19.22
CA PHE A 478 -0.85 -4.87 19.17
C PHE A 478 -0.18 -4.98 20.53
N ILE A 479 0.89 -5.77 20.60
CA ILE A 479 1.67 -5.94 21.81
C ILE A 479 3.09 -5.50 21.46
N PRO A 480 3.52 -4.30 21.87
CA PRO A 480 4.89 -3.88 21.67
C PRO A 480 5.80 -4.70 22.60
N HIS A 481 6.88 -5.24 22.03
CA HIS A 481 7.85 -6.06 22.74
C HIS A 481 9.18 -5.33 22.80
N ILE A 482 9.81 -5.36 23.97
CA ILE A 482 11.20 -4.93 24.12
C ILE A 482 12.04 -6.20 24.21
N ASP A 483 12.96 -6.38 23.26
CA ASP A 483 13.86 -7.53 23.23
C ASP A 483 15.15 -7.23 24.00
N GLU A 484 15.66 -6.00 23.88
CA GLU A 484 16.85 -5.54 24.57
C GLU A 484 16.72 -4.08 25.02
N ALA A 485 17.28 -3.76 26.18
CA ALA A 485 17.38 -2.40 26.69
C ALA A 485 18.80 -2.13 27.20
N SER A 486 19.44 -1.10 26.66
CA SER A 486 20.77 -0.66 27.09
C SER A 486 20.76 0.82 27.46
N GLY A 487 21.57 1.22 28.43
CA GLY A 487 21.60 2.59 28.94
C GLY A 487 23.02 3.10 29.07
N ILE A 488 23.28 4.26 28.48
CA ILE A 488 24.54 5.00 28.64
C ILE A 488 24.29 6.33 29.36
N MET A 489 25.33 6.86 29.99
CA MET A 489 25.24 8.17 30.63
C MET A 489 25.14 9.25 29.55
N SER A 490 24.13 10.11 29.65
CA SER A 490 23.94 11.22 28.70
C SER A 490 25.17 12.14 28.66
N GLN A 491 25.42 12.79 27.52
CA GLN A 491 26.61 13.62 27.32
C GLN A 491 26.75 14.74 28.37
N ASP A 492 25.64 15.35 28.78
CA ASP A 492 25.58 16.39 29.81
C ASP A 492 25.69 15.85 31.25
N LYS A 493 25.70 14.52 31.43
CA LYS A 493 25.73 13.81 32.72
C LYS A 493 24.52 14.11 33.62
N LEU A 494 23.44 14.65 33.06
CA LEU A 494 22.19 14.95 33.76
C LEU A 494 21.12 13.87 33.58
N GLY A 495 21.48 12.76 32.93
CA GLY A 495 20.54 11.71 32.57
C GLY A 495 21.18 10.38 32.16
N LEU A 496 20.32 9.51 31.65
CA LEU A 496 20.71 8.38 30.81
C LEU A 496 20.05 8.50 29.44
N ASP A 497 20.80 8.12 28.41
CA ASP A 497 20.26 7.82 27.10
C ASP A 497 20.05 6.30 27.07
N ILE A 498 18.78 5.88 27.00
CA ILE A 498 18.36 4.48 27.02
C ILE A 498 17.93 4.11 25.61
N THR A 499 18.65 3.17 25.01
CA THR A 499 18.29 2.57 23.72
C THR A 499 17.48 1.31 23.96
N LEU A 500 16.29 1.28 23.39
CA LEU A 500 15.37 0.15 23.40
C LEU A 500 15.34 -0.47 22.02
N ILE A 501 15.61 -1.77 21.95
CA ILE A 501 15.51 -2.59 20.75
C ILE A 501 14.36 -3.56 20.97
N GLY A 502 13.50 -3.70 19.98
CA GLY A 502 12.29 -4.50 20.12
C GLY A 502 11.50 -4.64 18.84
N ARG A 503 10.25 -5.04 19.00
CA ARG A 503 9.29 -5.30 17.91
C ARG A 503 8.02 -4.50 18.16
N HIS A 504 7.37 -4.08 17.07
CA HIS A 504 6.14 -3.29 17.13
C HIS A 504 6.29 -1.96 17.89
N LEU A 505 7.47 -1.33 17.81
CA LEU A 505 7.72 -0.01 18.38
C LEU A 505 7.21 1.03 17.37
N VAL A 506 5.90 1.26 17.36
CA VAL A 506 5.22 2.14 16.40
C VAL A 506 5.03 3.54 16.99
N ARG A 507 5.34 4.58 16.21
CA ARG A 507 5.30 6.01 16.60
C ARG A 507 3.95 6.64 16.27
N CYS A 508 2.99 6.56 17.20
CA CYS A 508 1.57 6.91 17.00
C CYS A 508 0.85 7.60 18.15
N GLY A 509 1.54 8.01 19.20
CA GLY A 509 0.93 8.58 20.40
C GLY A 509 0.21 7.53 21.28
N VAL A 510 0.26 6.25 20.90
CA VAL A 510 -0.45 5.16 21.57
C VAL A 510 0.41 4.41 22.59
N VAL A 511 1.73 4.56 22.55
CA VAL A 511 2.66 3.89 23.45
C VAL A 511 3.46 4.90 24.27
N LYS A 512 3.46 4.70 25.59
CA LYS A 512 4.30 5.44 26.53
C LYS A 512 5.41 4.53 27.01
N TYR A 513 6.60 5.08 27.22
CA TYR A 513 7.61 4.39 28.00
C TYR A 513 7.48 4.78 29.47
N LYS A 514 7.86 3.88 30.36
CA LYS A 514 8.04 4.16 31.77
C LYS A 514 9.38 3.62 32.24
N VAL A 515 10.19 4.50 32.81
CA VAL A 515 11.51 4.19 33.37
C VAL A 515 11.48 4.51 34.86
N CYS A 516 11.83 3.54 35.70
CA CYS A 516 11.82 3.68 37.15
C CYS A 516 13.10 3.16 37.80
N GLU A 517 13.42 3.63 39.00
CA GLU A 517 14.49 3.05 39.80
C GLU A 517 14.10 1.64 40.24
N LYS A 518 15.03 0.68 40.12
CA LYS A 518 14.79 -0.68 40.59
C LYS A 518 14.77 -0.72 42.11
N MET A 519 13.58 -0.94 42.69
CA MET A 519 13.35 -0.97 44.13
C MET A 519 12.56 -2.21 44.56
N LYS A 520 12.91 -2.80 45.71
CA LYS A 520 12.13 -3.90 46.30
C LYS A 520 10.83 -3.33 46.90
N VAL A 521 9.76 -3.38 46.12
CA VAL A 521 8.41 -2.90 46.49
C VAL A 521 7.53 -3.98 47.13
N THR A 522 7.95 -5.24 47.10
CA THR A 522 7.23 -6.37 47.71
C THR A 522 7.87 -6.84 49.02
N ASN A 523 7.03 -7.30 49.94
CA ASN A 523 7.43 -8.03 51.14
C ASN A 523 7.94 -9.45 50.78
N ASP A 524 8.51 -10.15 51.76
CA ASP A 524 9.01 -11.52 51.57
C ASP A 524 7.90 -12.53 51.21
N ASP A 525 6.63 -12.18 51.47
CA ASP A 525 5.43 -12.93 51.07
C ASP A 525 4.87 -12.51 49.69
N GLY A 526 5.57 -11.63 48.96
CA GLY A 526 5.17 -11.15 47.62
C GLY A 526 4.09 -10.06 47.59
N GLN A 527 3.57 -9.62 48.73
CA GLN A 527 2.59 -8.52 48.81
C GLN A 527 3.25 -7.16 48.60
N GLU A 528 2.59 -6.27 47.85
CA GLU A 528 3.05 -4.91 47.60
C GLU A 528 3.00 -4.02 48.86
N ILE A 529 4.09 -3.30 49.11
CA ILE A 529 4.21 -2.31 50.18
C ILE A 529 3.79 -0.96 49.61
N GLN A 530 2.59 -0.49 49.92
CA GLN A 530 2.02 0.74 49.32
C GLN A 530 2.93 1.98 49.44
N GLU A 531 3.64 2.16 50.55
CA GLU A 531 4.57 3.28 50.73
C GLU A 531 5.75 3.21 49.76
N LYS A 532 6.28 2.00 49.50
CA LYS A 532 7.38 1.81 48.54
C LYS A 532 6.92 1.89 47.10
N VAL A 533 5.68 1.52 46.81
CA VAL A 533 5.09 1.74 45.48
C VAL A 533 4.97 3.25 45.22
N LYS A 534 4.46 4.03 46.19
CA LYS A 534 4.42 5.49 46.09
C LYS A 534 5.82 6.12 45.96
N GLU A 535 6.81 5.60 46.70
CA GLU A 535 8.19 6.03 46.58
C GLU A 535 8.76 5.75 45.18
N ARG A 536 8.52 4.55 44.63
CA ARG A 536 8.93 4.19 43.26
C ARG A 536 8.29 5.10 42.21
N GLU A 537 6.99 5.40 42.34
CA GLU A 537 6.27 6.28 41.41
C GLU A 537 6.83 7.72 41.38
N LEU A 538 7.34 8.23 42.51
CA LEU A 538 8.05 9.52 42.55
C LEU A 538 9.41 9.50 41.81
N HIS A 539 9.93 8.29 41.56
CA HIS A 539 11.18 8.03 40.85
C HIS A 539 10.90 7.34 39.50
N CYS A 540 9.78 7.65 38.88
CA CYS A 540 9.46 7.19 37.54
C CYS A 540 9.38 8.37 36.58
N GLN A 541 9.96 8.21 35.39
CA GLN A 541 9.68 9.04 34.23
C GLN A 541 8.72 8.27 33.34
N THR A 542 7.58 8.88 33.02
CA THR A 542 6.62 8.33 32.05
C THR A 542 6.41 9.38 30.98
N ASP A 543 6.57 8.99 29.72
CA ASP A 543 6.32 9.89 28.61
C ASP A 543 5.97 9.10 27.34
N LEU A 544 5.47 9.82 26.34
CA LEU A 544 5.23 9.31 25.00
C LEU A 544 6.54 8.85 24.35
N MET A 545 6.53 7.70 23.66
CA MET A 545 7.70 7.24 22.91
C MET A 545 8.14 8.25 21.86
N GLU A 546 7.21 9.05 21.33
CA GLU A 546 7.45 10.10 20.34
C GLU A 546 8.46 11.15 20.78
N ASN A 547 8.64 11.29 22.11
CA ASN A 547 9.61 12.18 22.73
C ASN A 547 11.02 11.57 22.81
N SER A 548 11.27 10.45 22.12
CA SER A 548 12.59 9.88 21.89
C SER A 548 13.54 10.89 21.25
N ILE A 549 14.81 10.85 21.64
CA ILE A 549 15.86 11.71 21.05
C ILE A 549 16.38 11.17 19.71
N GLN A 550 16.22 9.87 19.46
CA GLN A 550 16.54 9.22 18.20
C GLN A 550 15.54 8.11 17.93
N TRP A 551 14.95 8.09 16.74
CA TRP A 551 14.02 7.05 16.33
C TRP A 551 14.00 6.97 14.81
N GLU A 552 14.81 6.08 14.26
CA GLU A 552 14.98 5.94 12.81
C GLU A 552 14.08 4.85 12.22
N ASN A 553 13.66 3.86 13.03
CA ASN A 553 12.84 2.72 12.57
C ASN A 553 11.98 2.13 13.70
N GLU A 554 11.04 1.24 13.35
CA GLU A 554 10.12 0.60 14.31
C GLU A 554 10.73 -0.55 15.13
N THR A 555 12.06 -0.73 15.06
CA THR A 555 12.79 -1.76 15.80
C THR A 555 13.66 -1.18 16.90
N GLN A 556 13.98 0.12 16.83
CA GLN A 556 14.89 0.77 17.76
C GLN A 556 14.56 2.24 17.95
N PHE A 557 14.54 2.66 19.22
CA PHE A 557 14.49 4.07 19.60
C PHE A 557 15.32 4.34 20.84
N THR A 558 15.77 5.58 20.99
CA THR A 558 16.55 6.03 22.14
C THR A 558 15.78 7.13 22.86
N ILE A 559 15.49 6.91 24.14
CA ILE A 559 14.88 7.90 25.04
C ILE A 559 15.93 8.53 25.93
N GLN A 560 15.67 9.77 26.33
CA GLN A 560 16.51 10.47 27.28
C GLN A 560 15.77 10.65 28.61
N THR A 561 16.39 10.16 29.67
CA THR A 561 15.90 10.33 31.05
C THR A 561 16.61 11.49 31.71
N ARG A 562 15.93 12.21 32.62
CA ARG A 562 16.52 13.33 33.37
C ARG A 562 16.47 13.08 34.87
N TYR A 563 17.59 13.26 35.56
CA TYR A 563 17.63 13.10 37.02
C TYR A 563 16.99 14.30 37.71
N LEU A 564 15.86 14.10 38.40
CA LEU A 564 15.30 15.11 39.31
C LEU A 564 16.13 15.25 40.60
N ILE A 565 16.78 14.16 41.05
CA ILE A 565 17.61 14.11 42.25
C ILE A 565 18.88 13.31 41.90
N VAL A 566 20.06 13.89 42.16
CA VAL A 566 21.38 13.29 41.88
C VAL A 566 21.69 12.14 42.83
N ARG A 567 20.96 11.03 42.73
CA ARG A 567 21.41 9.71 43.20
C ARG A 567 21.97 8.96 41.99
N LYS A 568 23.04 8.19 42.17
CA LYS A 568 23.58 7.34 41.11
C LYS A 568 22.67 6.11 40.99
N TRP A 569 21.66 6.16 40.11
CA TRP A 569 20.77 5.01 39.87
C TRP A 569 21.63 3.88 39.29
N LYS A 570 21.89 2.85 40.10
CA LYS A 570 22.76 1.73 39.69
C LYS A 570 22.03 0.73 38.79
N SER A 571 20.72 0.63 38.94
CA SER A 571 19.87 -0.25 38.14
C SER A 571 18.50 0.39 37.95
N MET A 572 18.02 0.43 36.71
CA MET A 572 16.71 0.94 36.34
C MET A 572 15.84 -0.20 35.81
N GLU A 573 14.54 0.01 35.80
CA GLU A 573 13.58 -0.84 35.11
C GLU A 573 12.87 -0.02 34.05
N VAL A 574 12.70 -0.60 32.86
CA VAL A 574 11.98 0.00 31.75
C VAL A 574 10.89 -0.93 31.26
N TRP A 575 9.75 -0.37 30.91
CA TRP A 575 8.65 -1.07 30.23
C TRP A 575 7.85 -0.08 29.39
N LEU A 576 7.08 -0.61 28.45
CA LEU A 576 6.12 0.13 27.66
C LEU A 576 4.74 0.02 28.28
N ILE A 577 3.95 1.06 28.11
CA ILE A 577 2.55 1.16 28.51
C ILE A 577 1.75 1.38 27.23
N PHE A 578 0.76 0.53 26.97
CA PHE A 578 -0.04 0.54 25.75
C PHE A 578 -1.51 0.22 26.04
N SER A 579 -2.35 0.20 25.00
CA SER A 579 -3.81 0.01 25.11
C SER A 579 -4.43 1.01 26.09
N ASP A 580 -4.20 2.30 25.86
CA ASP A 580 -4.72 3.43 26.65
C ASP A 580 -4.32 3.40 28.14
N GLY A 581 -3.22 2.73 28.45
CA GLY A 581 -2.70 2.62 29.82
C GLY A 581 -3.18 1.40 30.60
N SER A 582 -3.98 0.53 29.98
CA SER A 582 -4.49 -0.69 30.63
C SER A 582 -3.47 -1.83 30.71
N GLN A 583 -2.40 -1.79 29.91
CA GLN A 583 -1.41 -2.87 29.78
C GLN A 583 0.03 -2.37 29.76
N ILE A 584 0.93 -3.28 30.11
CA ILE A 584 2.38 -3.06 30.11
C ILE A 584 3.11 -4.18 29.37
N SER A 585 4.25 -3.85 28.77
CA SER A 585 5.15 -4.84 28.18
C SER A 585 5.93 -5.59 29.28
N GLU A 586 6.83 -6.47 28.85
CA GLU A 586 7.86 -7.01 29.73
C GLU A 586 8.69 -5.90 30.39
N VAL A 587 9.07 -6.13 31.65
CA VAL A 587 9.88 -5.21 32.46
C VAL A 587 11.34 -5.63 32.37
N LEU A 588 12.17 -4.81 31.71
CA LEU A 588 13.61 -5.07 31.60
C LEU A 588 14.42 -4.27 32.60
N SER A 589 15.43 -4.91 33.17
CA SER A 589 16.37 -4.25 34.08
C SER A 589 17.60 -3.75 33.32
N ILE A 590 17.85 -2.44 33.37
CA ILE A 590 19.02 -1.81 32.77
C ILE A 590 20.06 -1.58 33.87
N SER A 591 21.29 -2.05 33.67
CA SER A 591 22.41 -1.72 34.55
C SER A 591 23.34 -0.72 33.88
N VAL A 592 23.46 0.48 34.46
CA VAL A 592 24.42 1.48 33.97
C VAL A 592 25.71 1.35 34.76
N GLY A 593 26.48 0.32 34.41
CA GLY A 593 27.74 -0.01 35.06
C GLY A 593 28.93 0.38 34.19
N LYS A 594 29.71 1.37 34.62
CA LYS A 594 31.16 1.30 34.34
C LYS A 594 31.65 -0.04 34.90
N LEU A 595 32.47 -0.77 34.14
CA LEU A 595 33.18 -1.97 34.61
C LEU A 595 33.64 -1.73 36.06
N SER A 596 33.34 -2.68 36.94
CA SER A 596 33.72 -2.53 38.35
C SER A 596 35.21 -2.23 38.42
N THR A 597 35.65 -1.42 39.39
CA THR A 597 37.08 -1.12 39.57
C THR A 597 37.90 -2.42 39.65
N GLY A 598 37.32 -3.50 40.18
CA GLY A 598 37.91 -4.84 40.17
C GLY A 598 38.07 -5.45 38.78
N ALA A 599 37.09 -5.30 37.88
CA ALA A 599 37.17 -5.77 36.50
C ALA A 599 38.21 -4.98 35.68
N ILE A 600 38.28 -3.66 35.86
CA ILE A 600 39.31 -2.82 35.22
C ILE A 600 40.70 -3.23 35.72
N VAL A 601 40.87 -3.43 37.03
CA VAL A 601 42.14 -3.90 37.61
C VAL A 601 42.50 -5.29 37.09
N ALA A 602 41.54 -6.22 36.97
CA ALA A 602 41.78 -7.56 36.45
C ALA A 602 42.24 -7.54 34.98
N ILE A 603 41.61 -6.72 34.12
CA ILE A 603 42.01 -6.55 32.72
C ILE A 603 43.44 -5.98 32.64
N VAL A 604 43.74 -4.92 33.39
CA VAL A 604 45.07 -4.30 33.41
C VAL A 604 46.14 -5.28 33.89
N VAL A 605 45.89 -6.05 34.95
CA VAL A 605 46.82 -7.06 35.47
C VAL A 605 47.06 -8.16 34.44
N THR A 606 46.01 -8.62 33.75
CA THR A 606 46.13 -9.66 32.70
C THR A 606 46.98 -9.17 31.52
N CYS A 607 46.78 -7.93 31.08
CA CYS A 607 47.61 -7.31 30.04
C CYS A 607 49.09 -7.18 30.45
N ILE A 608 49.37 -6.83 31.71
CA ILE A 608 50.74 -6.75 32.24
C ILE A 608 51.40 -8.13 32.25
N ILE A 609 50.67 -9.18 32.66
CA ILE A 609 51.18 -10.55 32.65
C ILE A 609 51.52 -11.01 31.23
N LEU A 610 50.63 -10.75 30.26
CA LEU A 610 50.87 -11.10 28.85
C LEU A 610 52.07 -10.35 28.26
N ALA A 611 52.19 -9.05 28.54
CA ALA A 611 53.34 -8.26 28.12
C ALA A 611 54.65 -8.77 28.76
N SER A 612 54.61 -9.20 30.02
CA SER A 612 55.76 -9.77 30.72
C SER A 612 56.19 -11.10 30.11
N ILE A 613 55.23 -11.98 29.77
CA ILE A 613 55.50 -13.26 29.09
C ILE A 613 56.12 -13.02 27.71
N ALA A 614 55.60 -12.06 26.95
CA ALA A 614 56.15 -11.68 25.65
C ALA A 614 57.58 -11.14 25.76
N LEU A 615 57.87 -10.31 26.77
CA LEU A 615 59.22 -9.79 27.02
C LEU A 615 60.21 -10.90 27.39
N ILE A 616 59.79 -11.85 28.23
CA ILE A 616 60.61 -13.01 28.60
C ILE A 616 60.89 -13.89 27.37
N ALA A 617 59.89 -14.16 26.54
CA ALA A 617 60.07 -14.90 25.29
C ALA A 617 61.07 -14.20 24.36
N LEU A 618 60.98 -12.87 24.24
CA LEU A 618 61.91 -12.07 23.43
C LEU A 618 63.35 -12.16 23.96
N ILE A 619 63.54 -12.07 25.29
CA ILE A 619 64.85 -12.22 25.93
C ILE A 619 65.41 -13.63 25.69
N VAL A 620 64.59 -14.67 25.79
CA VAL A 620 65.01 -16.05 25.52
C VAL A 620 65.45 -16.21 24.07
N VAL A 621 64.72 -15.63 23.11
CA VAL A 621 65.11 -15.65 21.68
C VAL A 621 66.43 -14.91 21.48
N LEU A 622 66.61 -13.72 22.06
CA LEU A 622 67.85 -12.95 21.95
C LEU A 622 69.04 -13.67 22.60
N CYS A 623 68.85 -14.33 23.74
CA CYS A 623 69.88 -15.16 24.36
C CYS A 623 70.19 -16.40 23.52
N TYR A 624 69.19 -17.00 22.86
CA TYR A 624 69.39 -18.13 21.96
C TYR A 624 70.18 -17.71 20.71
N GLU A 625 69.85 -16.57 20.10
CA GLU A 625 70.62 -16.00 18.98
C GLU A 625 72.05 -15.63 19.38
N TYR A 626 72.25 -15.04 20.57
CA TYR A 626 73.58 -14.73 21.08
C TYR A 626 74.41 -16.00 21.29
N LYS A 627 73.81 -17.06 21.84
CA LYS A 627 74.47 -18.36 22.05
C LYS A 627 74.77 -19.08 20.73
N GLN A 628 73.89 -18.96 19.73
CA GLN A 628 74.13 -19.45 18.36
C GLN A 628 75.29 -18.68 17.70
N LYS A 629 75.35 -17.35 17.84
CA LYS A 629 76.48 -16.55 17.34
C LYS A 629 77.81 -16.96 17.98
N GLN A 630 77.87 -17.17 19.30
CA GLN A 630 79.08 -17.68 19.95
C GLN A 630 79.46 -19.09 19.49
N LYS A 631 78.46 -19.94 19.18
CA LYS A 631 78.71 -21.29 18.65
C LYS A 631 79.28 -21.24 17.22
N ILE A 632 78.84 -20.28 16.41
CA ILE A 632 79.35 -20.04 15.05
C ILE A 632 80.77 -19.42 15.09
N GLU A 633 81.04 -18.47 16.00
CA GLU A 633 82.39 -17.91 16.19
C GLU A 633 83.39 -18.95 16.72
N SER A 634 82.97 -19.82 17.65
CA SER A 634 83.81 -20.93 18.11
C SER A 634 84.05 -22.00 17.04
N LEU A 635 83.11 -22.22 16.12
CA LEU A 635 83.32 -23.09 14.95
C LEU A 635 84.30 -22.47 13.93
N ARG A 636 84.24 -21.15 13.69
CA ARG A 636 85.20 -20.43 12.84
C ARG A 636 86.64 -20.49 13.38
N LEU A 637 86.82 -20.36 14.69
CA LEU A 637 88.14 -20.49 15.32
C LEU A 637 88.71 -21.92 15.25
N VAL A 638 87.86 -22.94 15.09
CA VAL A 638 88.28 -24.33 14.86
C VAL A 638 88.61 -24.58 13.38
N GLU A 639 87.90 -23.93 12.44
CA GLU A 639 88.23 -23.96 11.00
C GLU A 639 89.57 -23.24 10.72
N GLU A 640 89.79 -22.04 11.27
CA GLU A 640 91.07 -21.31 11.15
C GLU A 640 92.24 -22.01 11.86
N GLY A 641 91.97 -22.88 12.85
CA GLY A 641 92.97 -23.76 13.46
C GLY A 641 93.30 -25.01 12.63
N SER A 642 92.44 -25.38 11.68
CA SER A 642 92.60 -26.56 10.81
C SER A 642 93.21 -26.25 9.44
N GLU A 643 93.13 -25.01 8.97
CA GLU A 643 93.82 -24.54 7.75
C GLU A 643 95.34 -24.27 7.96
N VAL A 644 95.81 -24.13 9.20
CA VAL A 644 97.25 -23.95 9.50
C VAL A 644 98.05 -25.27 9.50
N LEU A 645 97.40 -26.43 9.38
CA LEU A 645 98.08 -27.74 9.35
C LEU A 645 98.15 -28.40 7.97
N SER A 646 97.54 -27.82 6.93
CA SER A 646 97.58 -28.36 5.55
C SER A 646 98.56 -27.65 4.62
N ASP A 647 99.29 -26.63 5.10
CA ASP A 647 100.23 -25.84 4.27
C ASP A 647 101.72 -26.07 4.63
N ASN A 648 102.03 -27.13 5.39
CA ASN A 648 103.40 -27.57 5.66
C ASN A 648 103.59 -29.06 5.30
N THR A 649 103.40 -29.38 4.01
CA THR A 649 104.00 -30.59 3.42
C THR A 649 104.26 -30.40 1.93
N GLN A 650 105.13 -29.44 1.59
CA GLN A 650 105.91 -29.43 0.34
C GLN A 650 107.12 -28.50 0.43
N GLU A 651 108.05 -28.81 1.36
CA GLU A 651 109.50 -29.01 1.18
C GLU A 651 110.21 -29.16 2.53
#